data_AF-A0A935PJ64-F1
#
_entry.id   AF-A0A935PJ64-F1
#
_cell.length_a   1.000
_cell.length_b   1.000
_cell.length_c   1.000
_cell.angle_alpha   90.00
_cell.angle_beta   90.00
_cell.angle_gamma   90.00
#
_symmetry.space_group_name_H-M   'P 1'
#
loop_
_entity.id
_entity.type
_entity.pdbx_description
1 polymer ?
#
loop_
_entity_poly.entity_id
_entity_poly.type
_entity_poly.pdbx_seq_one_letter_code
_entity_poly.pdbx_strand_id
1 'polypeptide(L)'
;MSGTSPRRADPIAHSARPLPTTPHLEYERKQAKALLKQLHAGDPDALRRVQAAHPAALRDTGVEALQLADVQHVIAREYGFTSWPRMIEYFEVLERHRHAPRFNVADDGLARFEARARNVVTRHERGDVIAARELAHFVPRFFARPLPEILATPITIDEARLVVARRYRRASWEELIARGDESRRRNDKNVWDRESGPRAQAGQAIQQHDAAALSAILDAYPELLTPSVTDREWRNTLGTMALRAERNATTPDARRVTDLLAARGVDIQRELNEQLLGWPLDGTHTHAGLLAETVQWCLDRGADPDWLPPNSIPILEHAIARFRNPAAVDVIAARVTPRRALWIAAGLGDVAGVKRFIAGKGRLTPEGRLNRPDPVAMGLHQGHLPPHHDADDLEIMYEAFQIAGWNQRWAAMDALLDAGFPIDHSPFQWPLLREAVGNLMVPLAEYLVRRGADLDHDWPGHGSARATARGHVQYFHDPTSDDVRQLLAICGAGTLEEILAEIDATRQSPPPMDEMAVRVLQLAADDAARQAQPAITTEHLLVGVLRLRDGAFLSFLLGTGADMPRLRALIGTRLLPDADPLRSEGLQLDAGAEAAIATATAAADARRREGVGPWHLWYGLLQQRGAPGAQLLHQVGTKMDVLSERLASTM
;
A
#
# COMPACT_ATOMS: atom_id res chain seq x y z
N MET A 1 -9.13 36.21 -40.40
CA MET A 1 -9.63 34.83 -40.57
C MET A 1 -8.49 34.00 -41.11
N SER A 2 -7.81 33.25 -40.25
CA SER A 2 -6.70 32.37 -40.60
C SER A 2 -7.03 31.03 -39.97
N GLY A 3 -7.75 30.19 -40.71
CA GLY A 3 -8.19 28.88 -40.27
C GLY A 3 -7.04 27.89 -40.34
N THR A 4 -6.42 27.60 -39.20
CA THR A 4 -5.61 26.41 -39.02
C THR A 4 -6.59 25.25 -38.84
N SER A 5 -6.78 24.43 -39.88
CA SER A 5 -7.50 23.17 -39.75
C SER A 5 -6.85 22.32 -38.64
N PRO A 6 -7.60 21.78 -37.66
CA PRO A 6 -7.02 20.86 -36.69
C PRO A 6 -6.52 19.61 -37.44
N ARG A 7 -5.26 19.21 -37.18
CA ARG A 7 -4.74 17.91 -37.64
C ARG A 7 -5.72 16.84 -37.12
N ARG A 8 -6.29 16.02 -38.01
CA ARG A 8 -7.07 14.83 -37.61
C ARG A 8 -6.18 13.99 -36.69
N ALA A 9 -6.59 13.80 -35.45
CA ALA A 9 -5.91 12.90 -34.53
C ALA A 9 -5.96 11.49 -35.10
N ASP A 10 -4.84 10.76 -35.04
CA ASP A 10 -4.81 9.37 -35.48
C ASP A 10 -5.74 8.54 -34.60
N PRO A 11 -6.61 7.70 -35.18
CA PRO A 11 -7.52 6.84 -34.43
C PRO A 11 -6.74 5.86 -33.55
N ILE A 12 -7.25 5.56 -32.37
CA ILE A 12 -6.66 4.58 -31.46
C ILE A 12 -6.80 3.19 -32.11
N ALA A 13 -5.68 2.49 -32.28
CA ALA A 13 -5.69 1.16 -32.89
C ALA A 13 -6.52 0.18 -32.05
N HIS A 14 -7.35 -0.63 -32.72
CA HIS A 14 -8.15 -1.69 -32.07
C HIS A 14 -7.33 -2.88 -31.61
N SER A 15 -6.15 -3.12 -32.20
CA SER A 15 -5.20 -4.14 -31.78
C SER A 15 -3.78 -3.58 -31.81
N ALA A 16 -3.05 -3.82 -30.71
CA ALA A 16 -1.65 -3.46 -30.58
C ALA A 16 -0.86 -4.71 -30.17
N ARG A 17 0.41 -4.77 -30.56
CA ARG A 17 1.36 -5.79 -30.09
C ARG A 17 1.43 -5.71 -28.56
N PRO A 18 1.26 -6.81 -27.81
CA PRO A 18 1.40 -6.78 -26.36
C PRO A 18 2.86 -6.62 -25.95
N LEU A 19 3.11 -5.98 -24.82
CA LEU A 19 4.44 -5.94 -24.21
C LEU A 19 4.84 -7.33 -23.72
N PRO A 20 6.12 -7.71 -23.81
CA PRO A 20 6.62 -8.94 -23.20
C PRO A 20 6.53 -8.84 -21.66
N THR A 21 6.57 -9.99 -20.98
CA THR A 21 6.54 -10.10 -19.50
C THR A 21 7.62 -9.25 -18.82
N THR A 22 8.80 -9.15 -19.43
CA THR A 22 9.94 -8.35 -18.97
C THR A 22 10.28 -7.27 -20.01
N PRO A 23 9.45 -6.21 -20.10
CA PRO A 23 9.64 -5.15 -21.09
C PRO A 23 10.90 -4.34 -20.78
N HIS A 24 11.73 -4.09 -21.80
CA HIS A 24 12.97 -3.32 -21.65
C HIS A 24 13.29 -2.49 -22.91
N LEU A 25 13.54 -1.19 -22.75
CA LEU A 25 13.72 -0.25 -23.87
C LEU A 25 14.92 -0.60 -24.77
N GLU A 26 16.03 -1.08 -24.20
CA GLU A 26 17.21 -1.48 -24.99
C GLU A 26 16.93 -2.62 -25.97
N TYR A 27 16.00 -3.51 -25.64
CA TYR A 27 15.57 -4.56 -26.57
C TYR A 27 14.89 -3.92 -27.79
N GLU A 28 14.01 -2.95 -27.55
CA GLU A 28 13.28 -2.25 -28.62
C GLU A 28 14.19 -1.37 -29.48
N ARG A 29 15.22 -0.74 -28.89
CA ARG A 29 16.29 -0.05 -29.65
C ARG A 29 17.03 -1.00 -30.59
N LYS A 30 17.32 -2.23 -30.15
CA LYS A 30 17.95 -3.26 -30.99
C LYS A 30 17.00 -3.75 -32.09
N GLN A 31 15.71 -3.93 -31.77
CA GLN A 31 14.69 -4.30 -32.76
C GLN A 31 14.54 -3.25 -33.87
N ALA A 32 14.55 -1.96 -33.53
CA ALA A 32 14.50 -0.90 -34.54
C ALA A 32 15.71 -0.95 -35.50
N LYS A 33 16.92 -1.15 -34.97
CA LYS A 33 18.14 -1.31 -35.79
C LYS A 33 18.07 -2.55 -36.68
N ALA A 34 17.56 -3.65 -36.16
CA ALA A 34 17.39 -4.89 -36.93
C ALA A 34 16.36 -4.71 -38.07
N LEU A 35 15.24 -4.04 -37.79
CA LEU A 35 14.21 -3.75 -38.77
C LEU A 35 14.74 -2.86 -39.91
N LEU A 36 15.54 -1.84 -39.61
CA LEU A 36 16.18 -1.00 -40.64
C LEU A 36 17.08 -1.83 -41.55
N LYS A 37 17.90 -2.71 -40.96
CA LYS A 37 18.78 -3.60 -41.72
C LYS A 37 18.00 -4.55 -42.62
N GLN A 38 16.88 -5.10 -42.14
CA GLN A 38 16.00 -5.97 -42.92
C GLN A 38 15.35 -5.23 -44.08
N LEU A 39 14.88 -3.98 -43.86
CA LEU A 39 14.32 -3.14 -44.92
C LEU A 39 15.34 -2.88 -46.03
N HIS A 40 16.57 -2.49 -45.67
CA HIS A 40 17.64 -2.26 -46.64
C HIS A 40 18.10 -3.54 -47.34
N ALA A 41 17.86 -4.71 -46.75
CA ALA A 41 18.09 -6.01 -47.38
C ALA A 41 16.92 -6.49 -48.27
N GLY A 42 15.85 -5.70 -48.41
CA GLY A 42 14.69 -6.03 -49.23
C GLY A 42 13.76 -7.08 -48.61
N ASP A 43 13.77 -7.24 -47.29
CA ASP A 43 12.90 -8.19 -46.58
C ASP A 43 11.41 -7.83 -46.75
N PRO A 44 10.59 -8.70 -47.38
CA PRO A 44 9.16 -8.44 -47.60
C PRO A 44 8.37 -8.23 -46.30
N ASP A 45 8.77 -8.89 -45.21
CA ASP A 45 8.06 -8.81 -43.93
C ASP A 45 8.33 -7.48 -43.25
N ALA A 46 9.57 -7.01 -43.32
CA ALA A 46 9.95 -5.69 -42.86
C ALA A 46 9.17 -4.61 -43.63
N LEU A 47 9.05 -4.74 -44.95
CA LEU A 47 8.29 -3.81 -45.78
C LEU A 47 6.80 -3.76 -45.38
N ARG A 48 6.17 -4.92 -45.17
CA ARG A 48 4.76 -5.01 -44.71
C ARG A 48 4.54 -4.29 -43.39
N ARG A 49 5.48 -4.41 -42.44
CA ARG A 49 5.39 -3.74 -41.13
C ARG A 49 5.40 -2.21 -41.28
N VAL A 50 6.32 -1.67 -42.08
CA VAL A 50 6.37 -0.21 -42.33
C VAL A 50 5.12 0.25 -43.08
N GLN A 51 4.63 -0.52 -44.05
CA GLN A 51 3.39 -0.20 -44.80
C GLN A 51 2.17 -0.12 -43.88
N ALA A 52 2.06 -1.02 -42.91
CA ALA A 52 0.96 -1.01 -41.95
C ALA A 52 1.07 0.17 -40.96
N ALA A 53 2.27 0.46 -40.45
CA ALA A 53 2.46 1.37 -39.32
C ALA A 53 2.87 2.80 -39.69
N HIS A 54 3.50 3.00 -40.85
CA HIS A 54 3.98 4.31 -41.32
C HIS A 54 3.87 4.47 -42.85
N PRO A 55 2.67 4.31 -43.44
CA PRO A 55 2.48 4.36 -44.90
C PRO A 55 2.88 5.70 -45.53
N ALA A 56 2.80 6.81 -44.79
CA ALA A 56 3.21 8.12 -45.28
C ALA A 56 4.73 8.20 -45.57
N ALA A 57 5.58 7.67 -44.68
CA ALA A 57 7.03 7.69 -44.89
C ALA A 57 7.41 6.92 -46.16
N LEU A 58 6.82 5.73 -46.37
CA LEU A 58 7.06 4.97 -47.60
C LEU A 58 6.67 5.74 -48.86
N ARG A 59 5.55 6.46 -48.85
CA ARG A 59 5.11 7.24 -50.01
C ARG A 59 6.02 8.43 -50.28
N ASP A 60 6.50 9.10 -49.23
CA ASP A 60 7.17 10.39 -49.35
C ASP A 60 8.70 10.26 -49.55
N THR A 61 9.33 9.24 -48.96
CA THR A 61 10.80 9.05 -49.01
C THR A 61 11.25 7.82 -49.78
N GLY A 62 10.41 6.79 -49.89
CA GLY A 62 10.80 5.50 -50.47
C GLY A 62 11.66 4.65 -49.54
N VAL A 63 11.70 3.33 -49.77
CA VAL A 63 12.28 2.33 -48.85
C VAL A 63 13.77 2.56 -48.59
N GLU A 64 14.53 2.94 -49.61
CA GLU A 64 15.99 3.11 -49.54
C GLU A 64 16.42 4.32 -48.68
N ALA A 65 15.56 5.34 -48.57
CA ALA A 65 15.86 6.56 -47.82
C ALA A 65 15.33 6.56 -46.38
N LEU A 66 14.61 5.49 -45.96
CA LEU A 66 14.13 5.37 -44.59
C LEU A 66 15.30 5.31 -43.61
N GLN A 67 15.17 6.06 -42.50
CA GLN A 67 16.16 6.17 -41.44
C GLN A 67 15.72 5.44 -40.16
N LEU A 68 16.62 5.43 -39.18
CA LEU A 68 16.36 4.84 -37.87
C LEU A 68 15.12 5.45 -37.19
N ALA A 69 14.86 6.75 -37.39
CA ALA A 69 13.69 7.42 -36.82
C ALA A 69 12.37 6.86 -37.37
N ASP A 70 12.32 6.51 -38.66
CA ASP A 70 11.11 5.96 -39.31
C ASP A 70 10.78 4.58 -38.75
N VAL A 71 11.79 3.70 -38.62
CA VAL A 71 11.58 2.36 -38.04
C VAL A 71 11.31 2.42 -36.53
N GLN A 72 11.88 3.39 -35.81
CA GLN A 72 11.53 3.64 -34.41
C GLN A 72 10.06 4.06 -34.29
N HIS A 73 9.55 4.90 -35.20
CA HIS A 73 8.13 5.24 -35.25
C HIS A 73 7.27 4.00 -35.53
N VAL A 74 7.69 3.13 -36.45
CA VAL A 74 7.01 1.85 -36.74
C VAL A 74 6.92 0.98 -35.50
N ILE A 75 8.02 0.77 -34.77
CA ILE A 75 8.00 0.01 -33.51
C ILE A 75 7.04 0.63 -32.49
N ALA A 76 7.08 1.95 -32.30
CA ALA A 76 6.16 2.63 -31.37
C ALA A 76 4.69 2.39 -31.76
N ARG A 77 4.36 2.52 -33.05
CA ARG A 77 3.01 2.32 -33.59
C ARG A 77 2.52 0.87 -33.45
N GLU A 78 3.40 -0.11 -33.60
CA GLU A 78 3.05 -1.51 -33.38
C GLU A 78 2.56 -1.78 -31.95
N TYR A 79 3.13 -1.09 -30.95
CA TYR A 79 2.67 -1.13 -29.56
C TYR A 79 1.52 -0.15 -29.26
N GLY A 80 1.09 0.64 -30.25
CA GLY A 80 0.00 1.62 -30.12
C GLY A 80 0.42 3.00 -29.62
N PHE A 81 1.71 3.26 -29.39
CA PHE A 81 2.19 4.59 -29.01
C PHE A 81 2.06 5.58 -30.18
N THR A 82 1.80 6.85 -29.89
CA THR A 82 1.72 7.91 -30.91
C THR A 82 3.09 8.28 -31.50
N SER A 83 4.18 8.02 -30.78
CA SER A 83 5.53 8.31 -31.22
C SER A 83 6.58 7.55 -30.40
N TRP A 84 7.80 7.46 -30.93
CA TRP A 84 8.94 6.87 -30.22
C TRP A 84 9.31 7.58 -28.90
N PRO A 85 9.31 8.94 -28.81
CA PRO A 85 9.49 9.62 -27.52
C PRO A 85 8.46 9.23 -26.46
N ARG A 86 7.18 9.03 -26.83
CA ARG A 86 6.14 8.55 -25.89
C ARG A 86 6.42 7.13 -25.41
N MET A 87 6.94 6.28 -26.28
CA MET A 87 7.37 4.95 -25.90
C MET A 87 8.55 5.03 -24.90
N ILE A 88 9.56 5.88 -25.14
CA ILE A 88 10.66 6.09 -24.18
C ILE A 88 10.11 6.54 -22.82
N GLU A 89 9.26 7.57 -22.79
CA GLU A 89 8.62 8.09 -21.57
C GLU A 89 7.90 6.97 -20.81
N TYR A 90 7.14 6.12 -21.51
CA TYR A 90 6.47 4.96 -20.92
C TYR A 90 7.44 4.00 -20.22
N PHE A 91 8.54 3.63 -20.88
CA PHE A 91 9.54 2.72 -20.28
C PHE A 91 10.26 3.35 -19.09
N GLU A 92 10.55 4.65 -19.13
CA GLU A 92 11.14 5.38 -18.00
C GLU A 92 10.19 5.45 -16.80
N VAL A 93 8.90 5.72 -17.03
CA VAL A 93 7.85 5.64 -16.01
C VAL A 93 7.79 4.24 -15.42
N LEU A 94 7.76 3.21 -16.28
CA LEU A 94 7.69 1.83 -15.85
C LEU A 94 8.87 1.43 -14.95
N GLU A 95 10.10 1.75 -15.33
CA GLU A 95 11.27 1.42 -14.51
C GLU A 95 11.25 2.13 -13.16
N ARG A 96 10.85 3.42 -13.11
CA ARG A 96 10.65 4.13 -11.83
C ARG A 96 9.60 3.44 -10.95
N HIS A 97 8.50 2.98 -11.53
CA HIS A 97 7.41 2.30 -10.81
C HIS A 97 7.85 0.95 -10.26
N ARG A 98 8.60 0.17 -11.04
CA ARG A 98 9.14 -1.12 -10.59
C ARG A 98 10.02 -0.97 -9.36
N HIS A 99 10.74 0.14 -9.25
CA HIS A 99 11.64 0.43 -8.13
C HIS A 99 11.01 1.24 -6.99
N ALA A 100 9.73 1.61 -7.11
CA ALA A 100 9.06 2.44 -6.11
C ALA A 100 8.91 1.72 -4.75
N PRO A 101 9.09 2.41 -3.61
CA PRO A 101 8.94 1.85 -2.25
C PRO A 101 7.60 1.12 -2.01
N ARG A 102 7.58 -0.22 -1.88
CA ARG A 102 6.36 -1.05 -1.94
C ARG A 102 5.69 -1.37 -0.59
N PHE A 103 4.38 -1.14 -0.47
CA PHE A 103 3.55 -1.88 0.49
C PHE A 103 3.15 -3.20 -0.17
N ASN A 104 3.49 -4.36 0.40
CA ASN A 104 3.08 -5.61 -0.23
C ASN A 104 1.58 -5.86 0.01
N VAL A 105 0.83 -6.02 -1.08
CA VAL A 105 -0.59 -6.41 -1.08
C VAL A 105 -0.78 -7.69 -1.92
N ALA A 106 0.29 -8.47 -2.15
CA ALA A 106 0.25 -9.65 -3.01
C ALA A 106 -0.52 -10.86 -2.42
N ASP A 107 -1.10 -10.73 -1.23
CA ASP A 107 -1.88 -11.79 -0.58
C ASP A 107 -3.34 -11.84 -1.05
N ASP A 108 -3.68 -11.08 -2.10
CA ASP A 108 -5.04 -11.00 -2.61
C ASP A 108 -5.52 -12.24 -3.37
N GLY A 109 -4.60 -13.09 -3.84
CA GLY A 109 -4.95 -14.31 -4.57
C GLY A 109 -5.53 -14.02 -5.96
N LEU A 110 -5.43 -14.99 -6.87
CA LEU A 110 -5.82 -14.84 -8.27
C LEU A 110 -7.29 -14.37 -8.44
N ALA A 111 -8.20 -14.93 -7.64
CA ALA A 111 -9.62 -14.61 -7.73
C ALA A 111 -9.93 -13.12 -7.46
N ARG A 112 -9.27 -12.49 -6.48
CA ARG A 112 -9.46 -11.05 -6.20
C ARG A 112 -8.81 -10.19 -7.29
N PHE A 113 -7.63 -10.57 -7.80
CA PHE A 113 -7.02 -9.84 -8.92
C PHE A 113 -7.92 -9.87 -10.16
N GLU A 114 -8.48 -11.03 -10.49
CA GLU A 114 -9.43 -11.18 -11.61
C GLU A 114 -10.71 -10.35 -11.39
N ALA A 115 -11.24 -10.34 -10.17
CA ALA A 115 -12.38 -9.49 -9.83
C ALA A 115 -12.07 -7.99 -10.01
N ARG A 116 -10.86 -7.56 -9.63
CA ARG A 116 -10.41 -6.17 -9.87
C ARG A 116 -10.25 -5.86 -11.35
N ALA A 117 -9.73 -6.78 -12.16
CA ALA A 117 -9.64 -6.58 -13.61
C ALA A 117 -11.03 -6.42 -14.24
N ARG A 118 -12.00 -7.27 -13.88
CA ARG A 118 -13.41 -7.09 -14.30
C ARG A 118 -13.98 -5.74 -13.84
N ASN A 119 -13.66 -5.31 -12.62
CA ASN A 119 -14.12 -4.02 -12.10
C ASN A 119 -13.58 -2.83 -12.92
N VAL A 120 -12.33 -2.88 -13.40
CA VAL A 120 -11.78 -1.84 -14.30
C VAL A 120 -12.59 -1.75 -15.60
N VAL A 121 -12.97 -2.89 -16.20
CA VAL A 121 -13.84 -2.92 -17.39
C VAL A 121 -15.19 -2.28 -17.09
N THR A 122 -15.88 -2.75 -16.06
CA THR A 122 -17.20 -2.22 -15.68
C THR A 122 -17.17 -0.72 -15.35
N ARG A 123 -16.09 -0.22 -14.74
CA ARG A 123 -15.90 1.20 -14.46
C ARG A 123 -15.73 2.01 -15.75
N HIS A 124 -14.88 1.54 -16.66
CA HIS A 124 -14.68 2.18 -17.98
C HIS A 124 -15.98 2.25 -18.78
N GLU A 125 -16.74 1.15 -18.84
CA GLU A 125 -18.05 1.09 -19.53
C GLU A 125 -19.08 2.09 -18.97
N ARG A 126 -18.95 2.45 -17.68
CA ARG A 126 -19.80 3.45 -17.01
C ARG A 126 -19.31 4.89 -17.18
N GLY A 127 -18.23 5.11 -17.95
CA GLY A 127 -17.69 6.44 -18.19
C GLY A 127 -16.76 6.95 -17.08
N ASP A 128 -16.19 6.07 -16.25
CA ASP A 128 -15.33 6.47 -15.14
C ASP A 128 -13.98 7.07 -15.61
N VAL A 129 -13.80 8.36 -15.34
CA VAL A 129 -12.59 9.13 -15.66
C VAL A 129 -11.34 8.59 -14.96
N ILE A 130 -11.47 7.96 -13.79
CA ILE A 130 -10.36 7.32 -13.08
C ILE A 130 -9.85 6.12 -13.87
N ALA A 131 -10.76 5.26 -14.35
CA ALA A 131 -10.39 4.11 -15.16
C ALA A 131 -9.70 4.57 -16.46
N ALA A 132 -10.23 5.62 -17.12
CA ALA A 132 -9.60 6.23 -18.29
C ALA A 132 -8.19 6.77 -18.00
N ARG A 133 -7.99 7.42 -16.86
CA ARG A 133 -6.68 7.95 -16.45
C ARG A 133 -5.65 6.85 -16.20
N GLU A 134 -6.08 5.74 -15.64
CA GLU A 134 -5.20 4.58 -15.42
C GLU A 134 -4.81 3.91 -16.73
N LEU A 135 -5.77 3.75 -17.65
CA LEU A 135 -5.50 3.29 -19.00
C LEU A 135 -4.51 4.25 -19.70
N ALA A 136 -4.71 5.56 -19.57
CA ALA A 136 -3.85 6.61 -20.13
C ALA A 136 -2.41 6.57 -19.62
N HIS A 137 -2.19 5.95 -18.47
CA HIS A 137 -0.87 5.90 -17.84
C HIS A 137 -0.20 4.52 -17.95
N PHE A 138 -0.99 3.45 -17.93
CA PHE A 138 -0.49 2.08 -17.79
C PHE A 138 -0.51 1.27 -19.09
N VAL A 139 -1.42 1.59 -20.00
CA VAL A 139 -1.66 0.79 -21.21
C VAL A 139 -1.00 1.45 -22.43
N PRO A 140 -0.09 0.76 -23.14
CA PRO A 140 0.69 1.31 -24.26
C PRO A 140 -0.11 2.11 -25.30
N ARG A 141 -1.20 1.53 -25.82
CA ARG A 141 -2.02 2.18 -26.86
C ARG A 141 -2.82 3.40 -26.38
N PHE A 142 -2.98 3.53 -25.07
CA PHE A 142 -3.66 4.66 -24.43
C PHE A 142 -2.67 5.65 -23.82
N PHE A 143 -1.38 5.34 -23.81
CA PHE A 143 -0.39 6.12 -23.09
C PHE A 143 -0.38 7.59 -23.55
N ALA A 144 -0.62 8.49 -22.60
CA ALA A 144 -0.75 9.93 -22.82
C ALA A 144 -1.79 10.33 -23.91
N ARG A 145 -2.86 9.54 -24.06
CA ARG A 145 -4.04 9.91 -24.87
C ARG A 145 -5.04 10.72 -24.02
N PRO A 146 -5.82 11.62 -24.65
CA PRO A 146 -6.86 12.36 -23.94
C PRO A 146 -7.94 11.42 -23.37
N LEU A 147 -8.36 11.67 -22.12
CA LEU A 147 -9.36 10.83 -21.43
C LEU A 147 -10.67 10.66 -22.22
N PRO A 148 -11.25 11.68 -22.90
CA PRO A 148 -12.47 11.50 -23.67
C PRO A 148 -12.32 10.49 -24.82
N GLU A 149 -11.15 10.41 -25.45
CA GLU A 149 -10.88 9.43 -26.51
C GLU A 149 -10.78 8.01 -25.96
N ILE A 150 -10.20 7.86 -24.77
CA ILE A 150 -10.09 6.56 -24.08
C ILE A 150 -11.48 6.09 -23.66
N LEU A 151 -12.32 6.96 -23.10
CA LEU A 151 -13.70 6.64 -22.71
C LEU A 151 -14.56 6.23 -23.92
N ALA A 152 -14.31 6.82 -25.09
CA ALA A 152 -15.00 6.45 -26.33
C ALA A 152 -14.47 5.15 -26.98
N THR A 153 -13.39 4.56 -26.46
CA THR A 153 -12.74 3.39 -27.05
C THR A 153 -12.90 2.16 -26.15
N PRO A 154 -13.49 1.05 -26.64
CA PRO A 154 -13.59 -0.19 -25.86
C PRO A 154 -12.22 -0.69 -25.38
N ILE A 155 -12.21 -1.34 -24.21
CA ILE A 155 -11.02 -1.97 -23.63
C ILE A 155 -11.17 -3.48 -23.53
N THR A 156 -10.04 -4.18 -23.47
CA THR A 156 -10.01 -5.64 -23.28
C THR A 156 -9.76 -6.00 -21.81
N ILE A 157 -10.09 -7.25 -21.44
CA ILE A 157 -9.78 -7.76 -20.10
C ILE A 157 -8.26 -7.80 -19.84
N ASP A 158 -7.43 -8.01 -20.85
CA ASP A 158 -5.98 -8.06 -20.70
C ASP A 158 -5.38 -6.66 -20.43
N GLU A 159 -5.97 -5.62 -21.00
CA GLU A 159 -5.62 -4.23 -20.67
C GLU A 159 -6.00 -3.89 -19.23
N ALA A 160 -7.18 -4.35 -18.78
CA ALA A 160 -7.58 -4.21 -17.40
C ALA A 160 -6.69 -5.00 -16.43
N ARG A 161 -6.26 -6.21 -16.80
CA ARG A 161 -5.25 -6.99 -16.07
C ARG A 161 -3.91 -6.25 -16.00
N LEU A 162 -3.49 -5.59 -17.07
CA LEU A 162 -2.30 -4.76 -17.07
C LEU A 162 -2.44 -3.56 -16.12
N VAL A 163 -3.58 -2.87 -16.11
CA VAL A 163 -3.87 -1.80 -15.13
C VAL A 163 -3.72 -2.33 -13.71
N VAL A 164 -4.32 -3.50 -13.40
CA VAL A 164 -4.17 -4.12 -12.08
C VAL A 164 -2.70 -4.45 -11.80
N ALA A 165 -1.97 -5.09 -12.71
CA ALA A 165 -0.54 -5.38 -12.52
C ALA A 165 0.27 -4.11 -12.22
N ARG A 166 0.02 -3.02 -12.94
CA ARG A 166 0.71 -1.73 -12.77
C ARG A 166 0.36 -1.03 -11.46
N ARG A 167 -0.88 -1.08 -11.00
CA ARG A 167 -1.25 -0.60 -9.64
C ARG A 167 -0.47 -1.32 -8.54
N TYR A 168 -0.12 -2.58 -8.77
CA TYR A 168 0.75 -3.39 -7.90
C TYR A 168 2.24 -3.30 -8.29
N ARG A 169 2.59 -2.38 -9.21
CA ARG A 169 3.95 -2.06 -9.65
C ARG A 169 4.68 -3.26 -10.24
N ARG A 170 3.93 -4.10 -10.94
CA ARG A 170 4.43 -5.28 -11.66
C ARG A 170 4.52 -4.98 -13.15
N ALA A 171 5.52 -5.60 -13.78
CA ALA A 171 5.82 -5.45 -15.19
C ALA A 171 4.72 -6.07 -16.08
N SER A 172 4.06 -7.11 -15.58
CA SER A 172 2.97 -7.79 -16.27
C SER A 172 2.04 -8.51 -15.31
N TRP A 173 0.94 -9.04 -15.86
CA TRP A 173 0.01 -9.90 -15.12
C TRP A 173 0.68 -11.18 -14.62
N GLU A 174 1.49 -11.83 -15.45
CA GLU A 174 2.21 -13.06 -15.10
C GLU A 174 3.18 -12.82 -13.94
N GLU A 175 3.89 -11.68 -13.92
CA GLU A 175 4.74 -11.32 -12.79
C GLU A 175 3.91 -11.11 -11.51
N LEU A 176 2.75 -10.45 -11.61
CA LEU A 176 1.86 -10.27 -10.45
C LEU A 176 1.41 -11.61 -9.87
N ILE A 177 0.98 -12.54 -10.71
CA ILE A 177 0.52 -13.86 -10.25
C ILE A 177 1.68 -14.67 -9.66
N ALA A 178 2.83 -14.73 -10.35
CA ALA A 178 4.00 -15.45 -9.85
C ALA A 178 4.46 -14.93 -8.48
N ARG A 179 4.41 -13.61 -8.27
CA ARG A 179 4.73 -12.96 -6.99
C ARG A 179 3.67 -13.23 -5.91
N GLY A 180 2.38 -13.19 -6.28
CA GLY A 180 1.30 -13.57 -5.37
C GLY A 180 1.46 -15.01 -4.88
N ASP A 181 1.83 -15.92 -5.77
CA ASP A 181 2.06 -17.33 -5.42
C ASP A 181 3.30 -17.52 -4.55
N GLU A 182 4.38 -16.77 -4.81
CA GLU A 182 5.58 -16.76 -3.96
C GLU A 182 5.26 -16.24 -2.54
N SER A 183 4.50 -15.14 -2.44
CA SER A 183 4.02 -14.58 -1.16
C SER A 183 3.17 -15.59 -0.41
N ARG A 184 2.21 -16.23 -1.09
CA ARG A 184 1.39 -17.28 -0.48
C ARG A 184 2.21 -18.47 -0.03
N ARG A 185 3.10 -19.03 -0.85
CA ARG A 185 4.00 -20.12 -0.40
C ARG A 185 4.86 -19.71 0.80
N ARG A 186 5.34 -18.45 0.84
CA ARG A 186 6.06 -17.91 2.00
C ARG A 186 5.16 -17.89 3.24
N ASN A 187 3.87 -17.55 3.09
CA ASN A 187 2.81 -17.49 4.11
C ASN A 187 2.14 -18.85 4.44
N ASP A 188 2.31 -19.86 3.59
CA ASP A 188 1.80 -21.24 3.75
C ASP A 188 2.84 -22.20 4.34
N LYS A 189 4.13 -21.80 4.41
CA LYS A 189 5.11 -22.54 5.24
C LYS A 189 4.53 -22.71 6.64
N ASN A 190 4.55 -23.94 7.17
CA ASN A 190 4.02 -24.26 8.47
C ASN A 190 4.45 -23.20 9.50
N VAL A 191 3.49 -22.56 10.17
CA VAL A 191 3.74 -21.53 11.20
C VAL A 191 4.76 -22.03 12.22
N TRP A 192 4.76 -23.33 12.49
CA TRP A 192 5.73 -24.00 13.34
C TRP A 192 7.18 -23.97 12.82
N ASP A 193 7.39 -24.10 11.51
CA ASP A 193 8.72 -24.18 10.91
C ASP A 193 9.30 -22.78 10.61
N ARG A 194 8.47 -21.73 10.59
CA ARG A 194 8.93 -20.33 10.45
C ARG A 194 9.78 -19.86 11.64
N GLU A 195 9.42 -20.25 12.86
CA GLU A 195 9.98 -19.68 14.09
C GLU A 195 11.20 -20.42 14.63
N SER A 196 11.34 -21.71 14.35
CA SER A 196 12.54 -22.48 14.70
C SER A 196 13.63 -22.41 13.63
N GLY A 197 13.35 -21.75 12.51
CA GLY A 197 14.27 -21.66 11.38
C GLY A 197 15.46 -20.72 11.65
N PRO A 198 16.59 -20.91 10.94
CA PRO A 198 17.79 -20.09 11.11
C PRO A 198 17.56 -18.58 11.03
N ARG A 199 16.64 -18.15 10.16
CA ARG A 199 16.28 -16.74 9.97
C ARG A 199 15.62 -16.11 11.20
N ALA A 200 14.75 -16.85 11.89
CA ALA A 200 14.07 -16.40 13.09
C ALA A 200 15.04 -16.35 14.28
N GLN A 201 15.89 -17.36 14.43
CA GLN A 201 16.99 -17.38 15.40
C GLN A 201 17.93 -16.18 15.21
N ALA A 202 18.33 -15.87 13.98
CA ALA A 202 19.13 -14.69 13.67
C ALA A 202 18.40 -13.39 14.05
N GLY A 203 17.09 -13.31 13.80
CA GLY A 203 16.26 -12.19 14.22
C GLY A 203 16.20 -11.99 15.73
N GLN A 204 16.10 -13.09 16.49
CA GLN A 204 16.13 -13.07 17.96
C GLN A 204 17.50 -12.63 18.49
N ALA A 205 18.59 -13.15 17.94
CA ALA A 205 19.95 -12.73 18.30
C ALA A 205 20.17 -11.23 18.07
N ILE A 206 19.65 -10.68 16.95
CA ILE A 206 19.66 -9.24 16.69
C ILE A 206 18.91 -8.46 17.77
N GLN A 207 17.69 -8.89 18.13
CA GLN A 207 16.88 -8.21 19.15
C GLN A 207 17.51 -8.25 20.55
N GLN A 208 18.23 -9.33 20.86
CA GLN A 208 18.97 -9.49 22.11
C GLN A 208 20.35 -8.81 22.09
N HIS A 209 20.73 -8.22 20.96
CA HIS A 209 22.05 -7.64 20.71
C HIS A 209 23.22 -8.64 20.86
N ASP A 210 22.95 -9.93 20.64
CA ASP A 210 23.94 -11.01 20.76
C ASP A 210 24.67 -11.24 19.42
N ALA A 211 25.76 -10.50 19.23
CA ALA A 211 26.60 -10.63 18.04
C ALA A 211 27.28 -12.01 17.94
N ALA A 212 27.56 -12.69 19.06
CA ALA A 212 28.23 -13.99 19.04
C ALA A 212 27.28 -15.08 18.56
N ALA A 213 26.05 -15.13 19.09
CA ALA A 213 25.02 -16.03 18.62
C ALA A 213 24.68 -15.77 17.15
N LEU A 214 24.54 -14.50 16.74
CA LEU A 214 24.32 -14.16 15.34
C LEU A 214 25.46 -14.64 14.44
N SER A 215 26.72 -14.44 14.85
CA SER A 215 27.89 -14.91 14.09
C SER A 215 27.84 -16.43 13.87
N ALA A 216 27.56 -17.20 14.93
CA ALA A 216 27.48 -18.66 14.84
C ALA A 216 26.36 -19.13 13.88
N ILE A 217 25.21 -18.45 13.90
CA ILE A 217 24.10 -18.74 12.98
C ILE A 217 24.51 -18.42 11.53
N LEU A 218 25.16 -17.29 11.29
CA LEU A 218 25.61 -16.90 9.96
C LEU A 218 26.71 -17.81 9.40
N ASP A 219 27.55 -18.39 10.27
CA ASP A 219 28.56 -19.38 9.87
C ASP A 219 27.90 -20.71 9.44
N ALA A 220 26.83 -21.10 10.13
CA ALA A 220 26.06 -22.30 9.79
C ALA A 220 25.14 -22.10 8.56
N TYR A 221 24.65 -20.88 8.34
CA TYR A 221 23.65 -20.54 7.32
C TYR A 221 24.03 -19.26 6.55
N PRO A 222 25.10 -19.29 5.73
CA PRO A 222 25.60 -18.11 5.02
C PRO A 222 24.60 -17.52 4.02
N GLU A 223 23.63 -18.29 3.54
CA GLU A 223 22.55 -17.83 2.66
C GLU A 223 21.68 -16.73 3.29
N LEU A 224 21.65 -16.62 4.62
CA LEU A 224 20.91 -15.56 5.33
C LEU A 224 21.46 -14.15 5.06
N LEU A 225 22.71 -14.04 4.61
CA LEU A 225 23.33 -12.78 4.21
C LEU A 225 22.80 -12.27 2.86
N THR A 226 22.17 -13.15 2.06
CA THR A 226 21.60 -12.81 0.76
C THR A 226 20.07 -12.77 0.86
N PRO A 227 19.46 -11.61 1.19
CA PRO A 227 18.01 -11.53 1.31
C PRO A 227 17.35 -11.82 -0.03
N SER A 228 16.24 -12.56 0.00
CA SER A 228 15.42 -12.77 -1.19
C SER A 228 14.86 -11.44 -1.70
N VAL A 229 14.39 -11.42 -2.95
CA VAL A 229 13.68 -10.24 -3.48
C VAL A 229 12.50 -9.87 -2.58
N THR A 230 11.78 -10.88 -2.09
CA THR A 230 10.69 -10.72 -1.14
C THR A 230 11.18 -10.12 0.18
N ASP A 231 12.29 -10.56 0.76
CA ASP A 231 12.82 -9.95 2.00
C ASP A 231 13.20 -8.48 1.83
N ARG A 232 13.76 -8.11 0.67
CA ARG A 232 14.07 -6.70 0.36
C ARG A 232 12.79 -5.88 0.18
N GLU A 233 11.78 -6.42 -0.52
CA GLU A 233 10.49 -5.75 -0.70
C GLU A 233 9.75 -5.53 0.62
N TRP A 234 9.83 -6.49 1.54
CA TRP A 234 9.23 -6.40 2.87
C TRP A 234 10.11 -5.67 3.89
N ARG A 235 11.30 -5.22 3.49
CA ARG A 235 12.29 -4.58 4.37
C ARG A 235 12.57 -5.44 5.60
N ASN A 236 12.56 -6.75 5.39
CA ASN A 236 12.76 -7.77 6.40
C ASN A 236 14.12 -8.44 6.20
N THR A 237 15.14 -7.62 5.96
CA THR A 237 16.55 -8.05 5.87
C THR A 237 17.17 -8.03 7.26
N LEU A 238 18.25 -8.78 7.47
CA LEU A 238 18.99 -8.72 8.74
C LEU A 238 19.55 -7.31 8.99
N GLY A 239 19.97 -6.61 7.94
CA GLY A 239 20.46 -5.22 8.02
C GLY A 239 19.40 -4.24 8.52
N THR A 240 18.20 -4.23 7.92
CA THR A 240 17.10 -3.38 8.38
C THR A 240 16.71 -3.71 9.84
N MET A 241 16.64 -4.99 10.21
CA MET A 241 16.33 -5.41 11.59
C MET A 241 17.38 -4.91 12.59
N ALA A 242 18.66 -5.06 12.25
CA ALA A 242 19.76 -4.65 13.12
C ALA A 242 19.81 -3.14 13.32
N LEU A 243 19.63 -2.35 12.26
CA LEU A 243 19.58 -0.89 12.38
C LEU A 243 18.39 -0.41 13.22
N ARG A 244 17.23 -1.08 13.12
CA ARG A 244 16.07 -0.78 13.98
C ARG A 244 16.37 -1.08 15.46
N ALA A 245 17.02 -2.21 15.74
CA ALA A 245 17.45 -2.55 17.09
C ALA A 245 18.49 -1.54 17.63
N GLU A 246 19.48 -1.17 16.80
CA GLU A 246 20.49 -0.15 17.13
C GLU A 246 19.85 1.19 17.51
N ARG A 247 18.92 1.69 16.69
CA ARG A 247 18.18 2.92 16.95
C ARG A 247 17.42 2.87 18.28
N ASN A 248 16.71 1.78 18.54
CA ASN A 248 15.84 1.68 19.71
C ASN A 248 16.62 1.50 21.02
N ALA A 249 17.77 0.80 20.98
CA ALA A 249 18.53 0.49 22.19
C ALA A 249 19.61 1.54 22.50
N THR A 250 20.20 2.19 21.49
CA THR A 250 21.35 3.11 21.62
C THR A 250 22.54 2.53 22.43
N THR A 251 22.69 1.20 22.47
CA THR A 251 23.77 0.53 23.20
C THR A 251 24.95 0.18 22.26
N PRO A 252 26.19 0.07 22.80
CA PRO A 252 27.32 -0.41 22.01
C PRO A 252 27.12 -1.83 21.45
N ASP A 253 26.38 -2.69 22.16
CA ASP A 253 26.14 -4.08 21.75
C ASP A 253 25.27 -4.15 20.49
N ALA A 254 24.25 -3.30 20.38
CA ALA A 254 23.44 -3.23 19.18
C ALA A 254 24.26 -2.75 17.96
N ARG A 255 25.21 -1.83 18.15
CA ARG A 255 26.14 -1.40 17.09
C ARG A 255 27.07 -2.53 16.63
N ARG A 256 27.55 -3.37 17.56
CA ARG A 256 28.37 -4.55 17.21
C ARG A 256 27.64 -5.51 16.26
N VAL A 257 26.33 -5.65 16.39
CA VAL A 257 25.51 -6.46 15.47
C VAL A 257 25.52 -5.88 14.06
N THR A 258 25.35 -4.56 13.90
CA THR A 258 25.42 -3.92 12.58
C THR A 258 26.82 -3.99 11.97
N ASP A 259 27.87 -3.80 12.79
CA ASP A 259 29.26 -3.88 12.35
C ASP A 259 29.63 -5.30 11.91
N LEU A 260 29.14 -6.32 12.63
CA LEU A 260 29.27 -7.73 12.23
C LEU A 260 28.63 -7.96 10.86
N LEU A 261 27.38 -7.54 10.66
CA LEU A 261 26.70 -7.72 9.37
C LEU A 261 27.44 -7.01 8.22
N ALA A 262 27.93 -5.79 8.45
CA ALA A 262 28.75 -5.06 7.49
C ALA A 262 30.04 -5.84 7.15
N ALA A 263 30.74 -6.36 8.15
CA ALA A 263 31.95 -7.16 7.96
C ALA A 263 31.67 -8.48 7.21
N ARG A 264 30.44 -9.00 7.27
CA ARG A 264 29.96 -10.17 6.52
C ARG A 264 29.41 -9.82 5.13
N GLY A 265 29.56 -8.57 4.67
CA GLY A 265 29.18 -8.15 3.31
C GLY A 265 27.74 -7.66 3.15
N VAL A 266 27.00 -7.44 4.24
CA VAL A 266 25.70 -6.75 4.17
C VAL A 266 25.95 -5.26 3.94
N ASP A 267 25.30 -4.68 2.94
CA ASP A 267 25.38 -3.26 2.63
C ASP A 267 24.54 -2.42 3.61
N ILE A 268 25.08 -2.24 4.82
CA ILE A 268 24.44 -1.49 5.90
C ILE A 268 24.22 -0.02 5.51
N GLN A 269 25.12 0.57 4.71
CA GLN A 269 24.97 1.96 4.28
C GLN A 269 23.74 2.14 3.39
N ARG A 270 23.56 1.23 2.41
CA ARG A 270 22.35 1.24 1.59
C ARG A 270 21.10 1.03 2.44
N GLU A 271 21.09 0.05 3.33
CA GLU A 271 19.95 -0.24 4.23
C GLU A 271 19.62 0.96 5.13
N LEU A 272 20.63 1.71 5.56
CA LEU A 272 20.50 2.94 6.33
C LEU A 272 19.88 4.08 5.48
N ASN A 273 20.41 4.36 4.28
CA ASN A 273 19.84 5.36 3.37
C ASN A 273 18.38 5.02 3.03
N GLU A 274 18.13 3.74 2.83
CA GLU A 274 16.82 3.21 2.52
C GLU A 274 15.78 3.54 3.60
N GLN A 275 16.14 3.65 4.89
CA GLN A 275 15.23 4.06 5.97
C GLN A 275 14.64 5.47 5.78
N LEU A 276 15.37 6.37 5.11
CA LEU A 276 14.88 7.72 4.81
C LEU A 276 13.76 7.75 3.76
N LEU A 277 13.41 6.63 3.14
CA LEU A 277 12.26 6.59 2.23
C LEU A 277 10.92 6.71 2.97
N GLY A 278 10.88 6.44 4.29
CA GLY A 278 9.70 6.53 5.15
C GLY A 278 8.63 5.49 4.84
N TRP A 279 8.42 4.52 5.72
CA TRP A 279 7.48 3.43 5.47
C TRP A 279 6.42 3.36 6.57
N PRO A 280 5.19 2.94 6.24
CA PRO A 280 4.18 2.67 7.25
C PRO A 280 4.73 1.59 8.21
N LEU A 281 4.52 1.77 9.51
CA LEU A 281 4.89 0.82 10.59
C LEU A 281 6.36 0.80 11.03
N ASP A 282 7.19 1.76 10.63
CA ASP A 282 8.59 1.88 11.11
C ASP A 282 8.75 2.39 12.57
N GLY A 283 7.65 2.49 13.32
CA GLY A 283 7.72 2.45 14.79
C GLY A 283 6.79 3.33 15.60
N THR A 284 5.92 4.17 15.03
CA THR A 284 4.96 4.97 15.83
C THR A 284 3.65 5.22 15.11
N HIS A 285 2.58 4.60 15.62
CA HIS A 285 1.17 4.82 15.30
C HIS A 285 0.73 4.64 13.84
N THR A 286 -0.51 4.19 13.68
CA THR A 286 -1.14 3.86 12.39
C THR A 286 -1.38 5.07 11.48
N HIS A 287 -1.04 6.29 11.92
CA HIS A 287 -1.34 7.54 11.21
C HIS A 287 -0.20 8.60 11.24
N ALA A 288 0.83 8.43 12.07
CA ALA A 288 1.94 9.36 12.17
C ALA A 288 3.09 8.80 11.33
N GLY A 289 3.37 9.37 10.16
CA GLY A 289 4.47 8.90 9.32
C GLY A 289 5.85 9.16 9.96
N LEU A 290 6.92 9.13 9.17
CA LEU A 290 8.28 9.05 9.73
C LEU A 290 8.59 10.20 10.69
N LEU A 291 9.06 9.85 11.89
CA LEU A 291 9.39 10.80 12.95
C LEU A 291 10.67 11.59 12.66
N ALA A 292 10.70 12.86 13.10
CA ALA A 292 11.85 13.73 12.93
C ALA A 292 13.11 13.18 13.64
N GLU A 293 12.93 12.57 14.81
CA GLU A 293 14.00 11.95 15.59
C GLU A 293 14.57 10.73 14.89
N THR A 294 13.73 9.95 14.18
CA THR A 294 14.19 8.82 13.37
C THR A 294 15.02 9.30 12.19
N VAL A 295 14.55 10.34 11.49
CA VAL A 295 15.30 10.98 10.39
C VAL A 295 16.63 11.52 10.89
N GLN A 296 16.62 12.25 12.01
CA GLN A 296 17.81 12.80 12.62
C GLN A 296 18.80 11.69 12.98
N TRP A 297 18.35 10.61 13.63
CA TRP A 297 19.19 9.46 13.96
C TRP A 297 19.82 8.83 12.71
N CYS A 298 19.05 8.65 11.62
CA CYS A 298 19.59 8.08 10.38
C CYS A 298 20.73 8.95 9.84
N LEU A 299 20.51 10.26 9.79
CA LEU A 299 21.48 11.21 9.25
C LEU A 299 22.72 11.33 10.14
N ASP A 300 22.55 11.35 11.47
CA ASP A 300 23.67 11.33 12.44
C ASP A 300 24.46 10.02 12.36
N ARG A 301 23.78 8.91 12.05
CA ARG A 301 24.38 7.58 11.81
C ARG A 301 25.15 7.51 10.48
N GLY A 302 25.03 8.53 9.63
CA GLY A 302 25.73 8.65 8.35
C GLY A 302 24.88 8.36 7.12
N ALA A 303 23.55 8.37 7.21
CA ALA A 303 22.69 8.29 6.03
C ALA A 303 22.95 9.49 5.10
N ASP A 304 23.04 9.22 3.80
CA ASP A 304 23.22 10.24 2.79
C ASP A 304 21.85 10.83 2.37
N PRO A 305 21.58 12.12 2.67
CA PRO A 305 20.31 12.75 2.30
C PRO A 305 20.17 13.02 0.80
N ASP A 306 21.28 13.02 0.04
CA ASP A 306 21.29 13.18 -1.43
C ASP A 306 21.30 11.82 -2.16
N TRP A 307 21.24 10.71 -1.43
CA TRP A 307 21.20 9.38 -2.02
C TRP A 307 20.00 9.22 -2.95
N LEU A 308 20.27 8.77 -4.18
CA LEU A 308 19.24 8.46 -5.15
C LEU A 308 18.85 6.98 -5.04
N PRO A 309 17.60 6.67 -4.66
CA PRO A 309 17.09 5.31 -4.67
C PRO A 309 16.98 4.76 -6.10
N PRO A 310 16.75 3.45 -6.30
CA PRO A 310 16.68 2.86 -7.63
C PRO A 310 15.59 3.44 -8.55
N ASN A 311 14.54 4.07 -8.01
CA ASN A 311 13.53 4.81 -8.77
C ASN A 311 13.96 6.23 -9.16
N SER A 312 15.18 6.65 -8.78
CA SER A 312 15.78 7.96 -9.06
C SER A 312 14.98 9.17 -8.54
N ILE A 313 14.17 8.99 -7.48
CA ILE A 313 13.44 10.08 -6.83
C ILE A 313 14.20 10.50 -5.57
N PRO A 314 14.55 11.79 -5.41
CA PRO A 314 15.27 12.27 -4.22
C PRO A 314 14.56 11.93 -2.90
N ILE A 315 15.35 11.70 -1.84
CA ILE A 315 14.81 11.43 -0.50
C ILE A 315 13.84 12.53 -0.04
N LEU A 316 14.15 13.81 -0.29
CA LEU A 316 13.26 14.91 0.06
C LEU A 316 11.88 14.81 -0.61
N GLU A 317 11.84 14.37 -1.86
CA GLU A 317 10.60 14.22 -2.61
C GLU A 317 9.74 13.08 -2.03
N HIS A 318 10.37 11.98 -1.62
CA HIS A 318 9.69 10.94 -0.83
C HIS A 318 9.20 11.47 0.52
N ALA A 319 10.01 12.27 1.22
CA ALA A 319 9.66 12.83 2.52
C ALA A 319 8.41 13.71 2.44
N ILE A 320 8.41 14.69 1.52
CA ILE A 320 7.28 15.58 1.27
C ILE A 320 6.01 14.79 0.94
N ALA A 321 6.13 13.76 0.10
CA ALA A 321 4.98 13.00 -0.36
C ALA A 321 4.45 12.01 0.68
N ARG A 322 5.28 11.48 1.60
CA ARG A 322 4.94 10.28 2.40
C ARG A 322 4.98 10.46 3.91
N PHE A 323 5.82 11.35 4.44
CA PHE A 323 6.10 11.35 5.89
C PHE A 323 4.92 11.85 6.71
N ARG A 324 4.04 12.70 6.16
CA ARG A 324 2.93 13.31 6.90
C ARG A 324 3.38 13.98 8.22
N ASN A 325 4.66 14.39 8.27
CA ASN A 325 5.32 14.97 9.43
C ASN A 325 6.23 16.12 8.94
N PRO A 326 5.80 17.39 9.07
CA PRO A 326 6.57 18.51 8.54
C PRO A 326 7.94 18.68 9.19
N ALA A 327 8.07 18.37 10.49
CA ALA A 327 9.34 18.46 11.18
C ALA A 327 10.37 17.48 10.60
N ALA A 328 9.95 16.27 10.26
CA ALA A 328 10.81 15.27 9.61
C ALA A 328 11.23 15.70 8.19
N VAL A 329 10.31 16.35 7.45
CA VAL A 329 10.61 16.93 6.13
C VAL A 329 11.64 18.06 6.26
N ASP A 330 11.48 18.94 7.25
CA ASP A 330 12.36 20.10 7.48
C ASP A 330 13.80 19.68 7.81
N VAL A 331 13.98 18.58 8.57
CA VAL A 331 15.31 18.01 8.87
C VAL A 331 16.05 17.61 7.59
N ILE A 332 15.37 16.99 6.62
CA ILE A 332 15.97 16.62 5.33
C ILE A 332 16.19 17.86 4.46
N ALA A 333 15.19 18.73 4.37
CA ALA A 333 15.23 19.93 3.54
C ALA A 333 16.40 20.86 3.91
N ALA A 334 16.79 20.91 5.19
CA ALA A 334 17.93 21.67 5.67
C ALA A 334 19.29 21.14 5.17
N ARG A 335 19.36 19.92 4.63
CA ARG A 335 20.60 19.24 4.23
C ARG A 335 20.78 19.09 2.71
N VAL A 336 19.76 19.43 1.92
CA VAL A 336 19.75 19.20 0.46
C VAL A 336 19.31 20.46 -0.29
N THR A 337 19.53 20.49 -1.60
CA THR A 337 18.98 21.54 -2.47
C THR A 337 17.70 21.05 -3.16
N PRO A 338 16.51 21.57 -2.81
CA PRO A 338 15.26 21.14 -3.43
C PRO A 338 15.21 21.48 -4.92
N ARG A 339 14.72 20.53 -5.73
CA ARG A 339 14.40 20.78 -7.14
C ARG A 339 13.30 21.83 -7.25
N ARG A 340 13.39 22.70 -8.26
CA ARG A 340 12.36 23.70 -8.55
C ARG A 340 11.11 23.03 -9.12
N ALA A 341 10.07 22.93 -8.30
CA ALA A 341 8.74 22.49 -8.69
C ALA A 341 7.68 23.12 -7.77
N LEU A 342 6.50 23.40 -8.29
CA LEU A 342 5.41 24.01 -7.52
C LEU A 342 5.05 23.18 -6.28
N TRP A 343 4.87 21.87 -6.45
CA TRP A 343 4.48 20.97 -5.35
C TRP A 343 5.57 20.81 -4.29
N ILE A 344 6.86 20.92 -4.66
CA ILE A 344 7.98 20.91 -3.70
C ILE A 344 7.96 22.19 -2.88
N ALA A 345 7.84 23.36 -3.53
CA ALA A 345 7.72 24.64 -2.82
C ALA A 345 6.51 24.64 -1.87
N ALA A 346 5.38 24.09 -2.32
CA ALA A 346 4.16 23.97 -1.51
C ALA A 346 4.36 23.04 -0.30
N GLY A 347 4.98 21.86 -0.48
CA GLY A 347 5.29 20.91 0.60
C GLY A 347 6.29 21.42 1.64
N LEU A 348 7.23 22.28 1.20
CA LEU A 348 8.18 22.96 2.08
C LEU A 348 7.62 24.23 2.74
N GLY A 349 6.45 24.70 2.31
CA GLY A 349 5.88 25.96 2.79
C GLY A 349 6.59 27.22 2.26
N ASP A 350 7.35 27.12 1.16
CA ASP A 350 7.98 28.26 0.49
C ASP A 350 6.94 29.05 -0.31
N VAL A 351 6.28 30.00 0.38
CA VAL A 351 5.25 30.87 -0.21
C VAL A 351 5.78 31.69 -1.39
N ALA A 352 7.03 32.15 -1.32
CA ALA A 352 7.63 32.92 -2.41
C ALA A 352 7.88 32.02 -3.64
N GLY A 353 8.35 30.80 -3.41
CA GLY A 353 8.47 29.75 -4.43
C GLY A 353 7.13 29.40 -5.07
N VAL A 354 6.08 29.20 -4.28
CA VAL A 354 4.71 28.97 -4.79
C VAL A 354 4.26 30.12 -5.69
N LYS A 355 4.34 31.36 -5.20
CA LYS A 355 3.92 32.56 -5.94
C LYS A 355 4.66 32.75 -7.26
N ARG A 356 5.93 32.34 -7.35
CA ARG A 356 6.71 32.40 -8.60
C ARG A 356 6.08 31.59 -9.74
N PHE A 357 5.40 30.51 -9.41
CA PHE A 357 4.79 29.63 -10.41
C PHE A 357 3.40 30.08 -10.86
N ILE A 358 2.81 31.09 -10.22
CA ILE A 358 1.48 31.62 -10.53
C ILE A 358 1.58 32.70 -11.61
N ALA A 359 0.85 32.53 -12.71
CA ALA A 359 0.76 33.51 -13.81
C ALA A 359 -0.46 34.44 -13.69
N GLY A 360 -1.44 34.07 -12.87
CA GLY A 360 -2.68 34.82 -12.65
C GLY A 360 -3.72 33.97 -11.94
N LYS A 361 -4.95 34.48 -11.80
CA LYS A 361 -6.04 33.74 -11.16
C LYS A 361 -6.31 32.41 -11.89
N GLY A 362 -6.14 31.30 -11.19
CA GLY A 362 -6.33 29.93 -11.68
C GLY A 362 -5.35 29.53 -12.79
N ARG A 363 -4.20 30.22 -12.92
CA ARG A 363 -3.26 30.00 -14.02
C ARG A 363 -1.81 29.87 -13.57
N LEU A 364 -1.11 28.91 -14.16
CA LEU A 364 0.31 28.65 -13.90
C LEU A 364 1.20 29.24 -15.00
N THR A 365 2.44 29.53 -14.61
CA THR A 365 3.54 29.78 -15.55
C THR A 365 3.92 28.49 -16.27
N PRO A 366 4.60 28.56 -17.44
CA PRO A 366 5.13 27.36 -18.10
C PRO A 366 6.03 26.51 -17.20
N GLU A 367 6.85 27.15 -16.35
CA GLU A 367 7.71 26.46 -15.38
C GLU A 367 6.87 25.72 -14.31
N GLY A 368 5.76 26.31 -13.86
CA GLY A 368 4.86 25.72 -12.87
C GLY A 368 4.18 24.43 -13.33
N ARG A 369 4.13 24.17 -14.64
CA ARG A 369 3.58 22.95 -15.23
C ARG A 369 4.57 21.80 -15.33
N LEU A 370 5.86 22.05 -15.09
CA LEU A 370 6.91 21.05 -15.16
C LEU A 370 7.03 20.27 -13.85
N ASN A 371 7.81 19.19 -13.88
CA ASN A 371 8.35 18.57 -12.65
C ASN A 371 7.31 18.01 -11.68
N ARG A 372 6.10 17.70 -12.17
CA ARG A 372 4.97 17.18 -11.40
C ARG A 372 5.28 15.91 -10.60
N PRO A 373 4.60 15.66 -9.47
CA PRO A 373 4.81 14.46 -8.67
C PRO A 373 4.35 13.21 -9.44
N ASP A 374 5.00 12.07 -9.16
CA ASP A 374 4.55 10.75 -9.59
C ASP A 374 4.21 9.91 -8.36
N PRO A 375 2.94 9.92 -7.91
CA PRO A 375 2.49 9.20 -6.73
C PRO A 375 2.83 7.70 -6.75
N VAL A 376 2.80 7.08 -7.93
CA VAL A 376 3.06 5.65 -8.09
C VAL A 376 4.55 5.37 -7.91
N ALA A 377 5.41 6.18 -8.53
CA ALA A 377 6.86 6.08 -8.39
C ALA A 377 7.35 6.42 -6.96
N MET A 378 6.65 7.35 -6.28
CA MET A 378 6.93 7.72 -4.89
C MET A 378 6.50 6.65 -3.89
N GLY A 379 5.65 5.73 -4.33
CA GLY A 379 5.24 4.61 -3.51
C GLY A 379 3.98 4.85 -2.69
N LEU A 380 3.17 5.85 -3.03
CA LEU A 380 1.88 6.09 -2.37
C LEU A 380 0.93 4.90 -2.61
N HIS A 381 0.20 4.52 -1.56
CA HIS A 381 -0.62 3.30 -1.50
C HIS A 381 -1.87 3.38 -2.38
N GLN A 382 -2.58 2.25 -2.53
CA GLN A 382 -3.83 2.14 -3.29
C GLN A 382 -4.79 3.29 -2.96
N GLY A 383 -5.31 3.95 -3.98
CA GLY A 383 -6.21 5.10 -3.85
C GLY A 383 -5.65 6.42 -4.39
N HIS A 384 -4.34 6.48 -4.67
CA HIS A 384 -3.74 7.63 -5.38
C HIS A 384 -3.74 7.39 -6.88
N LEU A 385 -4.05 8.43 -7.64
CA LEU A 385 -4.20 8.34 -9.08
C LEU A 385 -2.85 8.53 -9.79
N PRO A 386 -2.60 7.81 -10.89
CA PRO A 386 -1.39 8.03 -11.67
C PRO A 386 -1.35 9.45 -12.24
N PRO A 387 -0.17 9.98 -12.62
CA PRO A 387 -0.06 11.27 -13.30
C PRO A 387 -0.98 11.37 -14.53
N HIS A 388 -1.68 12.49 -14.67
CA HIS A 388 -2.48 12.80 -15.86
C HIS A 388 -1.69 13.69 -16.80
N HIS A 389 -1.32 13.17 -17.98
CA HIS A 389 -0.41 13.86 -18.90
C HIS A 389 -0.96 15.23 -19.38
N ASP A 390 -2.29 15.37 -19.49
CA ASP A 390 -2.96 16.59 -19.98
C ASP A 390 -3.64 17.40 -18.86
N ALA A 391 -3.13 17.32 -17.63
CA ALA A 391 -3.69 18.07 -16.50
C ALA A 391 -3.72 19.58 -16.78
N ASP A 392 -4.83 20.20 -16.39
CA ASP A 392 -4.98 21.64 -16.44
C ASP A 392 -4.26 22.33 -15.26
N ASP A 393 -4.28 23.67 -15.25
CA ASP A 393 -3.63 24.44 -14.20
C ASP A 393 -4.26 24.18 -12.82
N LEU A 394 -5.57 23.93 -12.74
CA LEU A 394 -6.27 23.72 -11.46
C LEU A 394 -5.94 22.35 -10.86
N GLU A 395 -5.80 21.32 -11.69
CA GLU A 395 -5.36 20.00 -11.23
C GLU A 395 -3.91 20.07 -10.73
N ILE A 396 -3.01 20.78 -11.42
CA ILE A 396 -1.62 20.94 -10.95
C ILE A 396 -1.57 21.75 -9.65
N MET A 397 -2.41 22.78 -9.51
CA MET A 397 -2.57 23.52 -8.25
C MET A 397 -3.15 22.62 -7.15
N TYR A 398 -4.08 21.71 -7.46
CA TYR A 398 -4.61 20.72 -6.51
C TYR A 398 -3.50 19.81 -5.97
N GLU A 399 -2.62 19.29 -6.84
CA GLU A 399 -1.49 18.45 -6.41
C GLU A 399 -0.62 19.19 -5.38
N ALA A 400 -0.32 20.46 -5.64
CA ALA A 400 0.44 21.30 -4.72
C ALA A 400 -0.34 21.62 -3.42
N PHE A 401 -1.64 21.88 -3.53
CA PHE A 401 -2.54 22.18 -2.40
C PHE A 401 -2.69 21.00 -1.46
N GLN A 402 -2.92 19.80 -2.01
CA GLN A 402 -2.97 18.53 -1.27
C GLN A 402 -1.64 18.28 -0.55
N ILE A 403 -0.50 18.41 -1.24
CA ILE A 403 0.82 18.20 -0.65
C ILE A 403 1.14 19.21 0.45
N ALA A 404 0.78 20.49 0.27
CA ALA A 404 0.90 21.50 1.33
C ALA A 404 0.05 21.14 2.55
N GLY A 405 -1.19 20.67 2.33
CA GLY A 405 -2.09 20.24 3.40
C GLY A 405 -1.58 19.04 4.18
N TRP A 406 -1.06 18.02 3.48
CA TRP A 406 -0.43 16.86 4.10
C TRP A 406 0.79 17.19 4.95
N ASN A 407 1.46 18.31 4.67
CA ASN A 407 2.62 18.81 5.40
C ASN A 407 2.26 20.03 6.29
N GLN A 408 0.98 20.31 6.50
CA GLN A 408 0.50 21.39 7.36
C GLN A 408 1.07 22.78 7.00
N ARG A 409 1.31 23.04 5.71
CA ARG A 409 1.86 24.30 5.19
C ARG A 409 0.75 25.28 4.84
N TRP A 410 0.03 25.74 5.85
CA TRP A 410 -1.18 26.56 5.70
C TRP A 410 -0.96 27.83 4.88
N ALA A 411 0.17 28.53 5.08
CA ALA A 411 0.48 29.74 4.31
C ALA A 411 0.70 29.48 2.80
N ALA A 412 1.20 28.29 2.44
CA ALA A 412 1.32 27.89 1.04
C ALA A 412 -0.04 27.53 0.44
N MET A 413 -0.93 26.90 1.22
CA MET A 413 -2.31 26.66 0.82
C MET A 413 -3.06 27.98 0.61
N ASP A 414 -2.91 28.95 1.52
CA ASP A 414 -3.47 30.29 1.38
C ASP A 414 -3.00 30.98 0.08
N ALA A 415 -1.70 30.87 -0.23
CA ALA A 415 -1.16 31.42 -1.47
C ALA A 415 -1.78 30.81 -2.74
N LEU A 416 -2.16 29.53 -2.70
CA LEU A 416 -2.87 28.87 -3.80
C LEU A 416 -4.34 29.30 -3.89
N LEU A 417 -5.03 29.45 -2.75
CA LEU A 417 -6.40 29.99 -2.69
C LEU A 417 -6.45 31.43 -3.22
N ASP A 418 -5.51 32.29 -2.78
CA ASP A 418 -5.36 33.67 -3.26
C ASP A 418 -5.05 33.72 -4.76
N ALA A 419 -4.32 32.72 -5.27
CA ALA A 419 -4.06 32.53 -6.68
C ALA A 419 -5.29 32.01 -7.45
N GLY A 420 -6.46 31.86 -6.83
CA GLY A 420 -7.71 31.49 -7.48
C GLY A 420 -7.98 29.98 -7.56
N PHE A 421 -7.29 29.17 -6.76
CA PHE A 421 -7.63 27.75 -6.62
C PHE A 421 -8.95 27.59 -5.84
N PRO A 422 -9.96 26.86 -6.37
CA PRO A 422 -11.21 26.61 -5.65
C PRO A 422 -11.00 25.59 -4.53
N ILE A 423 -11.48 25.88 -3.32
CA ILE A 423 -11.26 25.01 -2.15
C ILE A 423 -11.87 23.61 -2.29
N ASP A 424 -13.03 23.51 -2.94
CA ASP A 424 -13.73 22.24 -3.22
C ASP A 424 -13.38 21.68 -4.61
N HIS A 425 -12.30 22.17 -5.25
CA HIS A 425 -11.84 21.59 -6.51
C HIS A 425 -11.50 20.11 -6.30
N SER A 426 -12.07 19.27 -7.15
CA SER A 426 -12.09 17.82 -6.99
C SER A 426 -11.82 17.15 -8.33
N PRO A 427 -10.56 17.11 -8.80
CA PRO A 427 -10.20 16.47 -10.06
C PRO A 427 -10.39 14.94 -10.01
N PHE A 428 -10.68 14.40 -8.82
CA PHE A 428 -10.75 12.99 -8.49
C PHE A 428 -12.12 12.54 -8.00
N GLN A 429 -13.18 13.32 -8.28
CA GLN A 429 -14.56 13.09 -7.82
C GLN A 429 -14.80 13.20 -6.29
N TRP A 430 -13.76 13.32 -5.47
CA TRP A 430 -13.87 13.78 -4.06
C TRP A 430 -12.83 14.87 -3.74
N PRO A 431 -13.14 15.85 -2.86
CA PRO A 431 -12.23 16.93 -2.49
C PRO A 431 -11.29 16.53 -1.36
N LEU A 432 -10.31 17.39 -1.10
CA LEU A 432 -9.34 17.19 -0.02
C LEU A 432 -10.01 17.14 1.38
N LEU A 433 -11.14 17.82 1.58
CA LEU A 433 -11.87 17.79 2.86
C LEU A 433 -12.31 16.37 3.22
N ARG A 434 -12.88 15.64 2.25
CA ARG A 434 -13.32 14.26 2.46
C ARG A 434 -12.14 13.35 2.82
N GLU A 435 -10.99 13.54 2.17
CA GLU A 435 -9.77 12.82 2.52
C GLU A 435 -9.30 13.15 3.95
N ALA A 436 -9.29 14.43 4.32
CA ALA A 436 -8.88 14.86 5.65
C ALA A 436 -9.78 14.26 6.74
N VAL A 437 -11.10 14.32 6.55
CA VAL A 437 -12.09 13.74 7.47
C VAL A 437 -11.97 12.22 7.52
N GLY A 438 -11.93 11.55 6.36
CA GLY A 438 -11.86 10.09 6.29
C GLY A 438 -10.60 9.47 6.91
N ASN A 439 -9.50 10.22 6.97
CA ASN A 439 -8.22 9.77 7.53
C ASN A 439 -7.89 10.42 8.89
N LEU A 440 -8.86 11.04 9.57
CA LEU A 440 -8.68 11.71 10.87
C LEU A 440 -7.56 12.76 10.88
N MET A 441 -7.36 13.47 9.77
CA MET A 441 -6.40 14.57 9.67
C MET A 441 -7.00 15.86 10.25
N VAL A 442 -7.22 15.88 11.57
CA VAL A 442 -7.96 16.94 12.28
C VAL A 442 -7.46 18.36 11.93
N PRO A 443 -6.14 18.67 11.95
CA PRO A 443 -5.66 20.02 11.63
C PRO A 443 -5.99 20.46 10.20
N LEU A 444 -5.92 19.52 9.24
CA LEU A 444 -6.25 19.79 7.84
C LEU A 444 -7.76 19.98 7.64
N ALA A 445 -8.58 19.15 8.29
CA ALA A 445 -10.03 19.30 8.26
C ALA A 445 -10.47 20.66 8.84
N GLU A 446 -9.91 21.04 9.99
CA GLU A 446 -10.16 22.35 10.62
C GLU A 446 -9.77 23.51 9.70
N TYR A 447 -8.59 23.44 9.07
CA TYR A 447 -8.15 24.45 8.12
C TYR A 447 -9.12 24.59 6.94
N LEU A 448 -9.51 23.47 6.31
CA LEU A 448 -10.39 23.47 5.14
C LEU A 448 -11.79 24.02 5.47
N VAL A 449 -12.38 23.61 6.59
CA VAL A 449 -13.70 24.11 7.03
C VAL A 449 -13.64 25.62 7.33
N ARG A 450 -12.59 26.09 8.02
CA ARG A 450 -12.41 27.54 8.28
C ARG A 450 -12.25 28.35 7.01
N ARG A 451 -11.71 27.76 5.94
CA ARG A 451 -11.58 28.38 4.62
C ARG A 451 -12.82 28.19 3.73
N GLY A 452 -13.89 27.59 4.25
CA GLY A 452 -15.20 27.53 3.61
C GLY A 452 -15.45 26.31 2.73
N ALA A 453 -14.75 25.19 2.97
CA ALA A 453 -15.04 23.93 2.26
C ALA A 453 -16.44 23.40 2.60
N ASP A 454 -17.14 22.86 1.59
CA ASP A 454 -18.51 22.36 1.73
C ASP A 454 -18.55 21.04 2.52
N LEU A 455 -19.31 21.01 3.62
CA LEU A 455 -19.47 19.84 4.47
C LEU A 455 -20.55 18.87 4.02
N ASP A 456 -21.50 19.36 3.23
CA ASP A 456 -22.79 18.72 2.96
C ASP A 456 -22.95 18.29 1.50
N HIS A 457 -22.04 18.69 0.62
CA HIS A 457 -21.98 18.14 -0.73
C HIS A 457 -21.87 16.62 -0.69
N ASP A 458 -22.78 15.94 -1.37
CA ASP A 458 -22.81 14.48 -1.45
C ASP A 458 -22.00 14.01 -2.66
N TRP A 459 -20.82 13.43 -2.41
CA TRP A 459 -19.98 12.88 -3.46
C TRP A 459 -20.42 11.45 -3.78
N PRO A 460 -20.77 11.13 -5.05
CA PRO A 460 -21.27 9.82 -5.42
C PRO A 460 -20.37 8.67 -4.95
N GLY A 461 -20.92 7.73 -4.17
CA GLY A 461 -20.18 6.58 -3.64
C GLY A 461 -19.26 6.88 -2.45
N HIS A 462 -19.16 8.15 -2.03
CA HIS A 462 -18.29 8.60 -0.94
C HIS A 462 -19.02 9.29 0.20
N GLY A 463 -20.27 9.73 0.00
CA GLY A 463 -21.06 10.47 0.99
C GLY A 463 -20.53 11.89 1.19
N SER A 464 -21.13 12.65 2.11
CA SER A 464 -20.63 13.97 2.50
C SER A 464 -19.52 13.89 3.56
N ALA A 465 -18.82 15.01 3.78
CA ALA A 465 -17.80 15.10 4.84
C ALA A 465 -18.46 14.94 6.21
N ARG A 466 -19.65 15.52 6.41
CA ARG A 466 -20.43 15.34 7.64
C ARG A 466 -20.81 13.88 7.87
N ALA A 467 -21.27 13.17 6.84
CA ALA A 467 -21.60 11.74 6.93
C ALA A 467 -20.35 10.90 7.24
N THR A 468 -19.22 11.22 6.60
CA THR A 468 -17.93 10.55 6.85
C THR A 468 -17.47 10.75 8.30
N ALA A 469 -17.62 11.95 8.87
CA ALA A 469 -17.28 12.21 10.26
C ALA A 469 -18.12 11.36 11.24
N ARG A 470 -19.44 11.23 10.99
CA ARG A 470 -20.32 10.33 11.77
C ARG A 470 -19.91 8.86 11.63
N GLY A 471 -19.47 8.47 10.43
CA GLY A 471 -19.02 7.11 10.13
C GLY A 471 -17.90 6.62 11.05
N HIS A 472 -17.00 7.50 11.51
CA HIS A 472 -15.94 7.10 12.45
C HIS A 472 -16.48 6.53 13.77
N VAL A 473 -17.59 7.08 14.27
CA VAL A 473 -18.26 6.54 15.46
C VAL A 473 -19.00 5.24 15.14
N GLN A 474 -19.63 5.17 13.97
CA GLN A 474 -20.43 4.02 13.54
C GLN A 474 -19.60 2.78 13.23
N TYR A 475 -18.35 2.92 12.78
CA TYR A 475 -17.52 1.77 12.40
C TYR A 475 -16.47 1.39 13.45
N PHE A 476 -15.90 2.37 14.16
CA PHE A 476 -14.82 2.11 15.10
C PHE A 476 -15.28 2.07 16.57
N HIS A 477 -16.42 2.69 16.90
CA HIS A 477 -17.04 2.71 18.24
C HIS A 477 -16.11 3.07 19.40
N ASP A 478 -14.99 3.78 19.15
CA ASP A 478 -14.08 4.20 20.22
C ASP A 478 -14.62 5.47 20.90
N PRO A 479 -15.18 5.38 22.11
CA PRO A 479 -15.74 6.53 22.78
C PRO A 479 -14.65 7.42 23.41
N THR A 480 -13.38 7.04 23.32
CA THR A 480 -12.27 7.75 23.95
C THR A 480 -11.48 8.61 22.96
N SER A 481 -11.76 8.50 21.66
CA SER A 481 -11.04 9.23 20.63
C SER A 481 -11.35 10.73 20.65
N ASP A 482 -10.39 11.52 21.13
CA ASP A 482 -10.46 12.99 21.09
C ASP A 482 -10.43 13.52 19.66
N ASP A 483 -9.71 12.85 18.75
CA ASP A 483 -9.68 13.21 17.32
C ASP A 483 -11.08 13.11 16.69
N VAL A 484 -11.82 12.04 16.99
CA VAL A 484 -13.20 11.87 16.51
C VAL A 484 -14.11 12.95 17.09
N ARG A 485 -14.01 13.27 18.39
CA ARG A 485 -14.80 14.37 19.00
C ARG A 485 -14.52 15.71 18.33
N GLN A 486 -13.24 16.04 18.13
CA GLN A 486 -12.83 17.27 17.46
C GLN A 486 -13.36 17.33 16.03
N LEU A 487 -13.24 16.23 15.28
CA LEU A 487 -13.72 16.13 13.91
C LEU A 487 -15.24 16.31 13.81
N LEU A 488 -16.00 15.66 14.70
CA LEU A 488 -17.45 15.83 14.78
C LEU A 488 -17.83 17.29 15.04
N ALA A 489 -17.14 17.96 15.96
CA ALA A 489 -17.35 19.38 16.25
C ALA A 489 -17.01 20.26 15.03
N ILE A 490 -15.88 20.03 14.38
CA ILE A 490 -15.46 20.75 13.15
C ILE A 490 -16.50 20.60 12.04
N CYS A 491 -17.03 19.39 11.86
CA CYS A 491 -18.02 19.11 10.82
C CYS A 491 -19.47 19.42 11.23
N GLY A 492 -19.73 19.83 12.48
CA GLY A 492 -21.07 19.98 13.03
C GLY A 492 -21.91 18.69 12.94
N ALA A 493 -21.28 17.53 13.11
CA ALA A 493 -21.84 16.23 12.77
C ALA A 493 -22.59 15.54 13.94
N GLY A 494 -23.01 16.31 14.94
CA GLY A 494 -23.56 15.82 16.21
C GLY A 494 -22.46 15.51 17.23
N THR A 495 -22.85 15.07 18.43
CA THR A 495 -21.92 14.63 19.46
C THR A 495 -21.67 13.13 19.38
N LEU A 496 -20.53 12.69 19.91
CA LEU A 496 -20.20 11.28 20.03
C LEU A 496 -21.28 10.53 20.81
N GLU A 497 -21.76 11.11 21.90
CA GLU A 497 -22.74 10.53 22.81
C GLU A 497 -24.11 10.36 22.13
N GLU A 498 -24.56 11.34 21.34
CA GLU A 498 -25.79 11.24 20.54
C GLU A 498 -25.71 10.08 19.54
N ILE A 499 -24.60 9.99 18.79
CA ILE A 499 -24.42 8.95 17.77
C ILE A 499 -24.35 7.56 18.42
N LEU A 500 -23.66 7.43 19.55
CA LEU A 500 -23.60 6.16 20.30
C LEU A 500 -24.99 5.77 20.83
N ALA A 501 -25.80 6.74 21.28
CA ALA A 501 -27.17 6.48 21.72
C ALA A 501 -28.07 6.02 20.56
N GLU A 502 -27.90 6.59 19.37
CA GLU A 502 -28.59 6.11 18.14
C GLU A 502 -28.22 4.65 17.83
N ILE A 503 -26.92 4.31 17.90
CA ILE A 503 -26.42 2.94 17.68
C ILE A 503 -26.99 1.98 18.72
N ASP A 504 -26.97 2.37 20.00
CA ASP A 504 -27.52 1.58 21.11
C ASP A 504 -29.03 1.35 20.95
N ALA A 505 -29.76 2.29 20.34
CA ALA A 505 -31.20 2.14 20.09
C ALA A 505 -31.53 1.14 18.96
N THR A 506 -30.62 0.93 17.99
CA THR A 506 -30.87 0.07 16.83
C THR A 506 -30.18 -1.29 16.90
N ARG A 507 -29.10 -1.43 17.67
CA ARG A 507 -28.31 -2.66 17.72
C ARG A 507 -28.97 -3.75 18.55
N GLN A 508 -28.65 -5.00 18.23
CA GLN A 508 -29.00 -6.13 19.09
C GLN A 508 -28.06 -6.18 20.31
N SER A 509 -28.62 -6.33 21.51
CA SER A 509 -27.87 -6.51 22.76
C SER A 509 -28.51 -7.64 23.58
N PRO A 510 -27.79 -8.75 23.88
CA PRO A 510 -26.41 -9.03 23.46
C PRO A 510 -26.29 -9.29 21.95
N PRO A 511 -25.14 -9.00 21.33
CA PRO A 511 -24.93 -9.24 19.91
C PRO A 511 -24.87 -10.76 19.60
N PRO A 512 -25.33 -11.19 18.42
CA PRO A 512 -25.25 -12.58 17.98
C PRO A 512 -23.79 -13.01 17.69
N MET A 513 -23.53 -14.31 17.61
CA MET A 513 -22.26 -14.83 17.09
C MET A 513 -22.17 -14.61 15.58
N ASP A 514 -21.02 -14.16 15.09
CA ASP A 514 -20.78 -14.07 13.65
C ASP A 514 -20.47 -15.46 13.03
N GLU A 515 -20.47 -15.54 11.70
CA GLU A 515 -20.21 -16.80 10.97
C GLU A 515 -18.85 -17.42 11.34
N MET A 516 -17.85 -16.59 11.63
CA MET A 516 -16.50 -17.05 11.97
C MET A 516 -16.42 -17.58 13.41
N ALA A 517 -17.14 -16.98 14.35
CA ALA A 517 -17.25 -17.45 15.73
C ALA A 517 -18.06 -18.74 15.79
N VAL A 518 -19.13 -18.87 15.01
CA VAL A 518 -19.84 -20.14 14.81
C VAL A 518 -18.88 -21.20 14.28
N ARG A 519 -18.03 -20.86 13.31
CA ARG A 519 -17.00 -21.76 12.79
C ARG A 519 -15.99 -22.19 13.87
N VAL A 520 -15.56 -21.28 14.75
CA VAL A 520 -14.69 -21.61 15.89
C VAL A 520 -15.35 -22.65 16.80
N LEU A 521 -16.64 -22.51 17.10
CA LEU A 521 -17.36 -23.47 17.94
C LEU A 521 -17.45 -24.85 17.29
N GLN A 522 -17.69 -24.90 15.97
CA GLN A 522 -17.68 -26.15 15.20
C GLN A 522 -16.31 -26.84 15.23
N LEU A 523 -15.22 -26.08 15.04
CA LEU A 523 -13.85 -26.61 15.09
C LEU A 523 -13.48 -27.09 16.50
N ALA A 524 -13.97 -26.42 17.55
CA ALA A 524 -13.79 -26.82 18.94
C ALA A 524 -14.57 -28.11 19.26
N ALA A 525 -15.81 -28.24 18.77
CA ALA A 525 -16.62 -29.45 18.90
C ALA A 525 -15.94 -30.65 18.21
N ASP A 526 -15.37 -30.44 17.03
CA ASP A 526 -14.63 -31.46 16.31
C ASP A 526 -13.35 -31.90 17.05
N ASP A 527 -12.58 -30.97 17.63
CA ASP A 527 -11.42 -31.32 18.45
C ASP A 527 -11.85 -32.14 19.69
N ALA A 528 -12.88 -31.69 20.42
CA ALA A 528 -13.40 -32.41 21.58
C ALA A 528 -13.87 -33.84 21.22
N ALA A 529 -14.60 -33.99 20.11
CA ALA A 529 -15.03 -35.29 19.63
C ALA A 529 -13.84 -36.21 19.25
N ARG A 530 -12.78 -35.66 18.63
CA ARG A 530 -11.56 -36.41 18.29
C ARG A 530 -10.77 -36.83 19.53
N GLN A 531 -10.80 -36.03 20.59
CA GLN A 531 -10.23 -36.35 21.89
C GLN A 531 -11.16 -37.25 22.75
N ALA A 532 -12.30 -37.68 22.20
CA ALA A 532 -13.33 -38.45 22.90
C ALA A 532 -13.83 -37.79 24.19
N GLN A 533 -13.85 -36.46 24.21
CA GLN A 533 -14.36 -35.66 25.33
C GLN A 533 -15.87 -35.42 25.17
N PRO A 534 -16.66 -35.50 26.27
CA PRO A 534 -18.11 -35.39 26.20
C PRO A 534 -18.62 -33.94 26.07
N ALA A 535 -17.74 -32.96 26.29
CA ALA A 535 -18.07 -31.54 26.27
C ALA A 535 -16.91 -30.70 25.73
N ILE A 536 -17.24 -29.53 25.21
CA ILE A 536 -16.28 -28.53 24.73
C ILE A 536 -15.78 -27.73 25.93
N THR A 537 -14.48 -27.79 26.18
CA THR A 537 -13.80 -27.01 27.22
C THR A 537 -13.10 -25.78 26.64
N THR A 538 -12.62 -24.89 27.50
CA THR A 538 -11.81 -23.72 27.08
C THR A 538 -10.56 -24.08 26.26
N GLU A 539 -9.99 -25.28 26.45
CA GLU A 539 -8.85 -25.75 25.65
C GLU A 539 -9.27 -26.11 24.23
N HIS A 540 -10.43 -26.74 24.05
CA HIS A 540 -11.00 -27.04 22.74
C HIS A 540 -11.40 -25.76 22.01
N LEU A 541 -11.96 -24.78 22.71
CA LEU A 541 -12.23 -23.46 22.16
C LEU A 541 -10.95 -22.77 21.68
N LEU A 542 -9.86 -22.85 22.46
CA LEU A 542 -8.55 -22.34 22.04
C LEU A 542 -8.07 -23.04 20.77
N VAL A 543 -8.16 -24.37 20.69
CA VAL A 543 -7.85 -25.12 19.46
C VAL A 543 -8.74 -24.69 18.29
N GLY A 544 -10.04 -24.48 18.51
CA GLY A 544 -10.96 -23.97 17.49
C GLY A 544 -10.52 -22.61 16.93
N VAL A 545 -10.16 -21.66 17.80
CA VAL A 545 -9.61 -20.35 17.39
C VAL A 545 -8.31 -20.53 16.60
N LEU A 546 -7.42 -21.40 17.07
CA LEU A 546 -6.12 -21.65 16.42
C LEU A 546 -6.20 -22.48 15.14
N ARG A 547 -7.32 -23.17 14.86
CA ARG A 547 -7.59 -23.86 13.59
C ARG A 547 -8.21 -22.96 12.54
N LEU A 548 -8.93 -21.91 12.96
CA LEU A 548 -9.67 -21.03 12.07
C LEU A 548 -8.77 -20.42 10.99
N ARG A 549 -9.22 -20.50 9.73
CA ARG A 549 -8.49 -20.01 8.54
C ARG A 549 -7.06 -20.55 8.47
N ASP A 550 -6.91 -21.86 8.69
CA ASP A 550 -5.65 -22.59 8.62
C ASP A 550 -4.55 -22.00 9.53
N GLY A 551 -4.93 -21.58 10.74
CA GLY A 551 -3.98 -21.09 11.73
C GLY A 551 -3.65 -19.61 11.63
N ALA A 552 -4.52 -18.80 11.02
CA ALA A 552 -4.35 -17.34 10.96
C ALA A 552 -4.09 -16.71 12.35
N PHE A 553 -4.73 -17.25 13.39
CA PHE A 553 -4.62 -16.77 14.77
C PHE A 553 -3.32 -17.21 15.47
N LEU A 554 -2.62 -18.26 15.00
CA LEU A 554 -1.32 -18.66 15.57
C LEU A 554 -0.28 -17.52 15.45
N SER A 555 -0.35 -16.74 14.37
CA SER A 555 0.53 -15.59 14.14
C SER A 555 0.48 -14.55 15.25
N PHE A 556 -0.66 -14.43 15.94
CA PHE A 556 -0.83 -13.49 17.03
C PHE A 556 -0.08 -13.93 18.30
N LEU A 557 -0.02 -15.24 18.59
CA LEU A 557 0.79 -15.77 19.70
C LEU A 557 2.29 -15.52 19.48
N LEU A 558 2.76 -15.54 18.23
CA LEU A 558 4.15 -15.26 17.86
C LEU A 558 4.62 -13.91 18.42
N GLY A 559 3.81 -12.87 18.22
CA GLY A 559 4.14 -11.51 18.65
C GLY A 559 4.25 -11.34 20.17
N THR A 560 3.90 -12.35 20.97
CA THR A 560 3.82 -12.27 22.43
C THR A 560 4.95 -12.99 23.17
N GLY A 561 5.87 -13.64 22.44
CA GLY A 561 6.99 -14.38 23.02
C GLY A 561 6.62 -15.77 23.55
N ALA A 562 5.53 -16.36 23.07
CA ALA A 562 5.15 -17.73 23.40
C ALA A 562 6.18 -18.76 22.86
N ASP A 563 6.43 -19.81 23.64
CA ASP A 563 7.26 -20.96 23.26
C ASP A 563 6.51 -21.82 22.23
N MET A 564 6.69 -21.48 20.96
CA MET A 564 6.05 -22.17 19.84
C MET A 564 6.45 -23.64 19.69
N PRO A 565 7.73 -24.04 19.87
CA PRO A 565 8.10 -25.46 19.93
C PRO A 565 7.31 -26.23 21.00
N ARG A 566 7.17 -25.67 22.20
CA ARG A 566 6.37 -26.28 23.27
C ARG A 566 4.89 -26.31 22.93
N LEU A 567 4.33 -25.23 22.37
CA LEU A 567 2.94 -25.20 21.91
C LEU A 567 2.68 -26.29 20.85
N ARG A 568 3.59 -26.45 19.89
CA ARG A 568 3.53 -27.52 18.88
C ARG A 568 3.52 -28.90 19.53
N ALA A 569 4.36 -29.12 20.55
CA ALA A 569 4.40 -30.40 21.26
C ALA A 569 3.08 -30.69 22.00
N LEU A 570 2.42 -29.66 22.55
CA LEU A 570 1.17 -29.80 23.31
C LEU A 570 -0.06 -30.01 22.41
N ILE A 571 -0.20 -29.23 21.34
CA ILE A 571 -1.44 -29.21 20.51
C ILE A 571 -1.23 -29.35 19.01
N GLY A 572 0.01 -29.48 18.53
CA GLY A 572 0.31 -29.45 17.09
C GLY A 572 -0.40 -30.52 16.27
N THR A 573 -0.64 -31.71 16.84
CA THR A 573 -1.39 -32.79 16.18
C THR A 573 -2.91 -32.56 16.17
N ARG A 574 -3.40 -31.59 16.94
CA ARG A 574 -4.81 -31.21 17.06
C ARG A 574 -5.18 -30.04 16.13
N LEU A 575 -4.19 -29.28 15.66
CA LEU A 575 -4.38 -28.17 14.71
C LEU A 575 -4.55 -28.69 13.28
N LEU A 576 -5.63 -29.43 13.06
CA LEU A 576 -6.04 -29.89 11.74
C LEU A 576 -6.47 -28.71 10.84
N PRO A 577 -6.34 -28.82 9.50
CA PRO A 577 -6.82 -27.82 8.56
C PRO A 577 -8.26 -27.38 8.86
N ASP A 578 -8.60 -26.12 8.55
CA ASP A 578 -9.96 -25.63 8.75
C ASP A 578 -10.94 -26.44 7.89
N ALA A 579 -10.55 -26.77 6.65
CA ALA A 579 -11.37 -27.52 5.70
C ALA A 579 -11.56 -29.01 6.04
N ASP A 580 -10.95 -29.53 7.12
CA ASP A 580 -11.11 -30.94 7.49
C ASP A 580 -12.58 -31.28 7.79
N PRO A 581 -13.09 -32.43 7.31
CA PRO A 581 -14.45 -32.87 7.62
C PRO A 581 -14.66 -33.00 9.13
N LEU A 582 -15.69 -32.33 9.64
CA LEU A 582 -16.01 -32.32 11.07
C LEU A 582 -16.61 -33.68 11.49
N ARG A 583 -16.16 -34.22 12.62
CA ARG A 583 -16.69 -35.46 13.22
C ARG A 583 -17.93 -35.23 14.08
N SER A 584 -18.11 -34.00 14.59
CA SER A 584 -19.25 -33.59 15.39
C SER A 584 -19.38 -32.07 15.35
N GLU A 585 -20.62 -31.57 15.28
CA GLU A 585 -20.93 -30.14 15.31
C GLU A 585 -21.77 -29.73 16.54
N GLY A 586 -22.08 -30.66 17.46
CA GLY A 586 -23.15 -30.49 18.45
C GLY A 586 -22.82 -30.96 19.86
N LEU A 587 -21.58 -30.80 20.32
CA LEU A 587 -21.22 -31.07 21.72
C LEU A 587 -21.63 -29.89 22.62
N GLN A 588 -22.05 -30.21 23.85
CA GLN A 588 -22.36 -29.21 24.87
C GLN A 588 -21.08 -28.53 25.36
N LEU A 589 -21.20 -27.27 25.80
CA LEU A 589 -20.11 -26.52 26.43
C LEU A 589 -19.98 -26.93 27.91
N ASP A 590 -18.76 -26.92 28.43
CA ASP A 590 -18.57 -26.97 29.89
C ASP A 590 -18.75 -25.58 30.51
N ALA A 591 -18.87 -25.52 31.85
CA ALA A 591 -19.08 -24.25 32.56
C ALA A 591 -17.97 -23.21 32.30
N GLY A 592 -16.74 -23.64 32.04
CA GLY A 592 -15.62 -22.74 31.74
C GLY A 592 -15.72 -22.14 30.33
N ALA A 593 -16.14 -22.94 29.36
CA ALA A 593 -16.37 -22.54 27.98
C ALA A 593 -17.60 -21.63 27.87
N GLU A 594 -18.67 -21.91 28.61
CA GLU A 594 -19.84 -21.04 28.75
C GLU A 594 -19.45 -19.68 29.34
N ALA A 595 -18.65 -19.66 30.42
CA ALA A 595 -18.16 -18.43 31.04
C ALA A 595 -17.24 -17.63 30.10
N ALA A 596 -16.39 -18.30 29.32
CA ALA A 596 -15.55 -17.66 28.31
C ALA A 596 -16.41 -16.98 27.22
N ILE A 597 -17.44 -17.68 26.71
CA ILE A 597 -18.38 -17.13 25.73
C ILE A 597 -19.17 -15.97 26.32
N ALA A 598 -19.68 -16.08 27.55
CA ALA A 598 -20.38 -14.97 28.21
C ALA A 598 -19.48 -13.73 28.34
N THR A 599 -18.20 -13.93 28.68
CA THR A 599 -17.21 -12.84 28.74
C THR A 599 -16.94 -12.24 27.36
N ALA A 600 -16.84 -13.06 26.32
CA ALA A 600 -16.69 -12.62 24.93
C ALA A 600 -17.88 -11.77 24.47
N THR A 601 -19.10 -12.24 24.75
CA THR A 601 -20.34 -11.53 24.45
C THR A 601 -20.42 -10.21 25.18
N ALA A 602 -20.11 -10.18 26.48
CA ALA A 602 -20.07 -8.94 27.26
C ALA A 602 -19.01 -7.97 26.73
N ALA A 603 -17.85 -8.47 26.27
CA ALA A 603 -16.80 -7.62 25.70
C ALA A 603 -17.21 -7.01 24.34
N ALA A 604 -17.86 -7.79 23.48
CA ALA A 604 -18.41 -7.32 22.21
C ALA A 604 -19.54 -6.30 22.43
N ASP A 605 -20.44 -6.59 23.38
CA ASP A 605 -21.59 -5.74 23.74
C ASP A 605 -21.14 -4.40 24.35
N ALA A 606 -20.16 -4.43 25.26
CA ALA A 606 -19.55 -3.23 25.84
C ALA A 606 -18.89 -2.32 24.80
N ARG A 607 -18.44 -2.88 23.68
CA ARG A 607 -17.87 -2.17 22.52
C ARG A 607 -18.89 -1.90 21.40
N ARG A 608 -20.18 -2.18 21.62
CA ARG A 608 -21.27 -2.00 20.66
C ARG A 608 -21.04 -2.70 19.32
N ARG A 609 -20.30 -3.82 19.31
CA ARG A 609 -20.09 -4.59 18.09
C ARG A 609 -21.40 -5.26 17.66
N GLU A 610 -21.62 -5.32 16.34
CA GLU A 610 -22.79 -6.01 15.76
C GLU A 610 -22.77 -7.52 15.96
N GLY A 611 -21.59 -8.11 16.23
CA GLY A 611 -21.44 -9.55 16.40
C GLY A 611 -20.26 -9.94 17.29
N VAL A 612 -20.36 -11.10 17.92
CA VAL A 612 -19.27 -11.76 18.65
C VAL A 612 -18.42 -12.53 17.66
N GLY A 613 -17.26 -11.99 17.32
CA GLY A 613 -16.26 -12.65 16.46
C GLY A 613 -15.16 -13.44 17.20
N PRO A 614 -14.26 -14.11 16.46
CA PRO A 614 -13.20 -14.98 17.01
C PRO A 614 -12.24 -14.29 18.00
N TRP A 615 -11.93 -13.00 17.79
CA TRP A 615 -11.08 -12.24 18.70
C TRP A 615 -11.73 -12.07 20.08
N HIS A 616 -13.06 -11.87 20.14
CA HIS A 616 -13.81 -11.81 21.39
C HIS A 616 -13.79 -13.16 22.12
N LEU A 617 -13.98 -14.26 21.38
CA LEU A 617 -13.88 -15.61 21.95
C LEU A 617 -12.50 -15.83 22.58
N TRP A 618 -11.43 -15.46 21.88
CA TRP A 618 -10.08 -15.57 22.42
C TRP A 618 -9.89 -14.71 23.68
N TYR A 619 -10.32 -13.46 23.65
CA TYR A 619 -10.27 -12.61 24.85
C TYR A 619 -11.03 -13.21 26.03
N GLY A 620 -12.24 -13.73 25.79
CA GLY A 620 -13.05 -14.42 26.80
C GLY A 620 -12.33 -15.62 27.42
N LEU A 621 -11.62 -16.42 26.61
CA LEU A 621 -10.79 -17.53 27.09
C LEU A 621 -9.66 -17.06 28.00
N LEU A 622 -8.99 -15.97 27.67
CA LEU A 622 -7.88 -15.42 28.48
C LEU A 622 -8.34 -14.90 29.84
N GLN A 623 -9.57 -14.42 29.94
CA GLN A 623 -10.13 -14.00 31.23
C GLN A 623 -10.37 -15.20 32.17
N GLN A 624 -10.48 -16.42 31.64
CA GLN A 624 -10.65 -17.63 32.44
C GLN A 624 -9.30 -18.18 32.93
N ARG A 625 -8.56 -17.42 33.74
CA ARG A 625 -7.16 -17.74 34.15
C ARG A 625 -6.97 -19.15 34.76
N GLY A 626 -7.99 -19.68 35.41
CA GLY A 626 -7.97 -21.01 36.02
C GLY A 626 -8.34 -22.16 35.07
N ALA A 627 -8.83 -21.86 33.87
CA ALA A 627 -9.36 -22.87 32.95
C ALA A 627 -8.27 -23.49 32.05
N PRO A 628 -8.46 -24.73 31.56
CA PRO A 628 -7.44 -25.46 30.78
C PRO A 628 -6.83 -24.68 29.60
N GLY A 629 -7.63 -23.92 28.84
CA GLY A 629 -7.12 -23.12 27.72
C GLY A 629 -6.14 -22.01 28.14
N ALA A 630 -6.43 -21.29 29.24
CA ALA A 630 -5.52 -20.27 29.75
C ALA A 630 -4.26 -20.90 30.39
N GLN A 631 -4.41 -22.03 31.08
CA GLN A 631 -3.27 -22.78 31.62
C GLN A 631 -2.32 -23.25 30.53
N LEU A 632 -2.85 -23.72 29.39
CA LEU A 632 -2.05 -24.11 28.23
C LEU A 632 -1.20 -22.95 27.70
N LEU A 633 -1.81 -21.76 27.56
CA LEU A 633 -1.08 -20.56 27.14
C LEU A 633 -0.03 -20.10 28.16
N HIS A 634 -0.31 -20.28 29.45
CA HIS A 634 0.66 -20.04 30.52
C HIS A 634 1.84 -21.01 30.47
N GLN A 635 1.60 -22.30 30.19
CA GLN A 635 2.66 -23.32 30.07
C GLN A 635 3.64 -23.01 28.94
N VAL A 636 3.19 -22.36 27.87
CA VAL A 636 4.05 -21.91 26.76
C VAL A 636 4.66 -20.54 27.01
N GLY A 637 4.68 -20.05 28.26
CA GLY A 637 5.40 -18.84 28.65
C GLY A 637 4.73 -17.52 28.23
N THR A 638 3.48 -17.56 27.80
CA THR A 638 2.77 -16.35 27.37
C THR A 638 2.46 -15.44 28.55
N LYS A 639 2.80 -14.15 28.44
CA LYS A 639 2.38 -13.14 29.42
C LYS A 639 0.90 -12.81 29.19
N MET A 640 0.02 -13.48 29.93
CA MET A 640 -1.43 -13.39 29.75
C MET A 640 -1.97 -11.95 29.83
N ASP A 641 -1.43 -11.12 30.73
CA ASP A 641 -1.84 -9.72 30.87
C ASP A 641 -1.53 -8.92 29.60
N VAL A 642 -0.30 -9.05 29.07
CA VAL A 642 0.13 -8.39 27.83
C VAL A 642 -0.70 -8.86 26.63
N LEU A 643 -1.01 -10.17 26.56
CA LEU A 643 -1.84 -10.73 25.49
C LEU A 643 -3.28 -10.20 25.57
N SER A 644 -3.84 -10.14 26.78
CA SER A 644 -5.18 -9.63 27.04
C SER A 644 -5.29 -8.14 26.69
N GLU A 645 -4.32 -7.32 27.08
CA GLU A 645 -4.25 -5.90 26.74
C GLU A 645 -4.16 -5.69 25.21
N ARG A 646 -3.32 -6.48 24.53
CA ARG A 646 -3.21 -6.42 23.07
C ARG A 646 -4.51 -6.80 22.38
N LEU A 647 -5.18 -7.87 22.82
CA LEU A 647 -6.48 -8.25 22.27
C LEU A 647 -7.54 -7.18 22.54
N ALA A 648 -7.57 -6.60 23.75
CA ALA A 648 -8.46 -5.50 24.08
C ALA A 648 -8.29 -4.29 23.15
N SER A 649 -7.08 -4.06 22.62
CA SER A 649 -6.82 -3.00 21.63
C SER A 649 -7.21 -3.38 20.19
N THR A 650 -7.42 -4.66 19.90
CA THR A 650 -7.68 -5.19 18.55
C THR A 650 -9.17 -5.49 18.30
N MET A 651 -9.95 -5.69 19.37
CA MET A 651 -11.42 -5.86 19.37
C MET A 651 -12.13 -4.55 19.59
#